data_AF-A0A1R2BMF9-F1
#
_entry.id   AF-A0A1R2BMF9-F1
#
_cell.length_a   1.000
_cell.length_b   1.000
_cell.length_c   1.000
_cell.angle_alpha   90.00
_cell.angle_beta   90.00
_cell.angle_gamma   90.00
#
_symmetry.space_group_name_H-M   'P 1'
#
loop_
_entity.id
_entity.type
_entity.pdbx_description
1 polymer ?
#
loop_
_entity_poly.entity_id
_entity_poly.type
_entity_poly.pdbx_seq_one_letter_code
_entity_poly.pdbx_strand_id
1 'polypeptide(L)'
;MSLRFLELYRDSISFQGQSMETIESEELKQAHQSYSISFWLYLNRAEKNKQVTVIHKGNTFSSNPLIAIQERTLYIKIDIDRSRSEMLFSSIDIPIKKWVHIVFTLKSSDIIEASLYINGTKDSEISISQSRDLDQNSPSTKIYIGKDPWNHGLYGSVAEPVYYFTNLDLSLISNVFYSGLNNWQTNKKFATTKIIYESQDRASSTLPPRLLSARTPTSQKKQGMRSVTPLTLEQKLDNFFDNNPSTYSKVAEMVNSYEWLLVIYRILRSSMPVYRDDEGNLENKLEVDRMIPPLKQMQLNFTRNELVDMAKIMKCHSQVTYDKIQPWKNIEIDDIIQYADFLEGLKRHVDSLELGDFSLVSKDDIDNIERRNILLNRADEWYSARSGNFEICIDFCANCRRHQTSTWHNSNEYIEWYNIVYKDINDEFPGITIIGNKYGPPTIGIFAVYLEYLGAEGGLDKFGRLKVYKRKNLKPNSREILDSLYLIAYLFNDTSEVGEAQNDFKRRYGEKERHSESLTGMGQVSIEIKPKTQGKTVTELDSETEMFCRNWGCLKKLYLYGKNHKKACLYHPGRWEFGSVHGLWPENWTCCRGSWESQGCTHGFHNGVINQQVMKKCINRGELSAKSGRPDSVCGMSFPDPATCGKKYQIKSDCRYHTGHAECLGKNTYVWTCCNAEFNPNFPDDSFCVEGDHRFAEWPDEEAKIYFVTKSLNKKGRTSFHDSAKTSRFFNSDIKPYVNPYLVKKEKEALENENRYCLNWACESVYKEIDNNDKACKCHTGYWDFGHSGILKGKETIVLWEPHWRCCGGKWEDVGCTLIRHNGPLVAKMEERKWRWPSEGAKRMFLKKISHLWQRKLDSEHLSRKEVSQKYDSFCSEISSKILPSNMLHRFTLILHLHILCVSEDLSFMFKYQDVISKQAESLLSNKQGYIDKETFLEWWFAPLERIRPEMALT
;
A
#
# COMPACT_ATOMS: atom_id res chain seq x y z
N MET A 1 -4.23 -25.29 -35.34
CA MET A 1 -4.94 -23.98 -35.26
C MET A 1 -4.67 -23.38 -33.89
N SER A 2 -4.49 -22.07 -33.77
CA SER A 2 -4.16 -21.40 -32.50
C SER A 2 -4.88 -20.07 -32.36
N LEU A 3 -5.42 -19.79 -31.18
CA LEU A 3 -6.00 -18.50 -30.82
C LEU A 3 -4.95 -17.66 -30.08
N ARG A 4 -4.62 -16.49 -30.66
CA ARG A 4 -3.61 -15.56 -30.14
C ARG A 4 -4.30 -14.46 -29.37
N PHE A 5 -4.06 -14.40 -28.06
CA PHE A 5 -4.75 -13.45 -27.20
C PHE A 5 -4.25 -11.99 -27.36
N LEU A 6 -3.00 -11.79 -27.82
CA LEU A 6 -2.38 -10.46 -27.95
C LEU A 6 -2.61 -9.72 -29.27
N GLU A 7 -3.39 -10.23 -30.23
CA GLU A 7 -3.81 -9.37 -31.36
C GLU A 7 -4.70 -8.20 -30.88
N LEU A 8 -5.28 -8.32 -29.68
CA LEU A 8 -5.99 -7.27 -28.96
C LEU A 8 -5.10 -6.35 -28.09
N TYR A 9 -3.91 -6.80 -27.69
CA TYR A 9 -3.06 -6.13 -26.70
C TYR A 9 -1.59 -6.14 -27.16
N ARG A 10 -1.08 -5.01 -27.65
CA ARG A 10 0.21 -4.90 -28.37
C ARG A 10 1.48 -5.19 -27.55
N ASP A 11 1.38 -5.33 -26.23
CA ASP A 11 2.48 -5.48 -25.27
C ASP A 11 2.08 -6.46 -24.14
N SER A 12 2.97 -6.67 -23.16
CA SER A 12 2.65 -7.47 -21.96
C SER A 12 1.54 -6.84 -21.10
N ILE A 13 0.61 -7.65 -20.62
CA ILE A 13 -0.48 -7.22 -19.72
C ILE A 13 0.02 -7.25 -18.28
N SER A 14 -0.12 -6.15 -17.54
CA SER A 14 0.36 -6.01 -16.16
C SER A 14 -0.78 -6.04 -15.14
N PHE A 15 -0.57 -6.78 -14.05
CA PHE A 15 -1.58 -7.07 -13.03
C PHE A 15 -1.14 -6.60 -11.64
N GLN A 16 -2.07 -5.94 -10.94
CA GLN A 16 -1.88 -5.40 -9.58
C GLN A 16 -2.74 -6.15 -8.53
N GLY A 17 -2.95 -7.44 -8.74
CA GLY A 17 -3.69 -8.33 -7.83
C GLY A 17 -5.21 -8.15 -7.76
N GLN A 18 -5.75 -7.11 -8.40
CA GLN A 18 -7.19 -6.85 -8.48
C GLN A 18 -7.74 -6.83 -9.91
N SER A 19 -6.92 -6.45 -10.90
CA SER A 19 -7.25 -6.51 -12.33
C SER A 19 -7.38 -7.96 -12.82
N MET A 20 -8.17 -8.13 -13.88
CA MET A 20 -8.51 -9.40 -14.52
C MET A 20 -8.82 -9.08 -15.98
N GLU A 21 -8.18 -9.77 -16.92
CA GLU A 21 -8.61 -9.74 -18.31
C GLU A 21 -9.49 -10.96 -18.59
N THR A 22 -10.49 -10.82 -19.46
CA THR A 22 -11.37 -11.92 -19.86
C THR A 22 -11.38 -12.02 -21.38
N ILE A 23 -11.25 -13.23 -21.89
CA ILE A 23 -11.26 -13.52 -23.33
C ILE A 23 -12.41 -14.46 -23.62
N GLU A 24 -13.23 -14.06 -24.59
CA GLU A 24 -14.41 -14.79 -25.03
C GLU A 24 -14.29 -15.15 -26.50
N SER A 25 -14.46 -16.43 -26.80
CA SER A 25 -14.43 -16.98 -28.16
C SER A 25 -15.39 -18.17 -28.25
N GLU A 26 -16.05 -18.31 -29.40
CA GLU A 26 -16.97 -19.42 -29.67
C GLU A 26 -16.20 -20.73 -29.95
N GLU A 27 -14.99 -20.62 -30.50
CA GLU A 27 -14.05 -21.72 -30.72
C GLU A 27 -13.63 -22.40 -29.41
N LEU A 28 -13.70 -21.69 -28.28
CA LEU A 28 -13.44 -22.23 -26.93
C LEU A 28 -14.59 -23.11 -26.40
N LYS A 29 -15.80 -23.07 -27.01
CA LYS A 29 -16.91 -23.99 -26.69
C LYS A 29 -16.68 -25.39 -27.25
N GLN A 30 -15.87 -25.53 -28.30
CA GLN A 30 -15.59 -26.83 -28.88
C GLN A 30 -14.81 -27.68 -27.86
N ALA A 31 -15.25 -28.92 -27.69
CA ALA A 31 -14.61 -29.93 -26.85
C ALA A 31 -13.28 -30.35 -27.50
N HIS A 32 -12.18 -29.72 -27.09
CA HIS A 32 -10.85 -30.02 -27.61
C HIS A 32 -10.19 -31.10 -26.76
N GLN A 33 -10.23 -32.34 -27.24
CA GLN A 33 -9.57 -33.50 -26.62
C GLN A 33 -8.08 -33.23 -26.32
N SER A 34 -7.40 -32.43 -27.13
CA SER A 34 -6.00 -32.06 -26.90
C SER A 34 -5.79 -30.57 -27.14
N TYR A 35 -5.10 -29.90 -26.23
CA TYR A 35 -4.80 -28.47 -26.32
C TYR A 35 -3.47 -28.12 -25.65
N SER A 36 -2.98 -26.90 -25.86
CA SER A 36 -1.82 -26.37 -25.15
C SER A 36 -1.97 -24.88 -24.89
N ILE A 37 -1.42 -24.39 -23.78
CA ILE A 37 -1.42 -22.98 -23.39
C ILE A 37 0.03 -22.57 -23.17
N SER A 38 0.50 -21.60 -23.97
CA SER A 38 1.87 -21.06 -23.89
C SER A 38 1.80 -19.59 -23.49
N PHE A 39 2.66 -19.13 -22.58
CA PHE A 39 2.76 -17.72 -22.20
C PHE A 39 4.08 -17.41 -21.49
N TRP A 40 4.46 -16.13 -21.47
CA TRP A 40 5.53 -15.61 -20.63
C TRP A 40 4.94 -14.98 -19.36
N LEU A 41 5.57 -15.23 -18.22
CA LEU A 41 5.19 -14.75 -16.90
C LEU A 41 6.32 -13.95 -16.26
N TYR A 42 6.00 -12.79 -15.69
CA TYR A 42 6.89 -11.99 -14.85
C TYR A 42 6.28 -11.80 -13.47
N LEU A 43 6.81 -12.45 -12.43
CA LEU A 43 6.26 -12.34 -11.08
C LEU A 43 6.87 -11.13 -10.36
N ASN A 44 6.09 -10.07 -10.08
CA ASN A 44 6.56 -8.89 -9.34
C ASN A 44 6.71 -9.17 -7.84
N ARG A 45 5.77 -9.94 -7.25
CA ARG A 45 5.87 -10.44 -5.87
C ARG A 45 5.07 -11.73 -5.68
N ALA A 46 5.53 -12.56 -4.77
CA ALA A 46 4.80 -13.69 -4.21
C ALA A 46 3.77 -13.23 -3.17
N GLU A 47 2.53 -13.74 -3.23
CA GLU A 47 1.56 -13.61 -2.14
C GLU A 47 1.64 -14.83 -1.22
N LYS A 48 1.85 -14.62 0.09
CA LYS A 48 1.97 -15.71 1.07
C LYS A 48 0.61 -16.28 1.46
N ASN A 49 0.53 -17.60 1.64
CA ASN A 49 -0.69 -18.33 2.03
C ASN A 49 -1.93 -18.01 1.15
N LYS A 50 -1.73 -17.73 -0.14
CA LYS A 50 -2.81 -17.42 -1.08
C LYS A 50 -2.58 -18.11 -2.41
N GLN A 51 -3.66 -18.64 -2.97
CA GLN A 51 -3.76 -19.04 -4.37
C GLN A 51 -3.94 -17.80 -5.25
N VAL A 52 -3.03 -17.62 -6.20
CA VAL A 52 -3.01 -16.53 -7.18
C VAL A 52 -3.27 -17.10 -8.57
N THR A 53 -4.39 -16.75 -9.19
CA THR A 53 -4.73 -17.22 -10.55
C THR A 53 -3.89 -16.48 -11.60
N VAL A 54 -3.29 -17.24 -12.51
CA VAL A 54 -2.55 -16.72 -13.67
C VAL A 54 -3.38 -16.85 -14.95
N ILE A 55 -3.93 -18.04 -15.20
CA ILE A 55 -4.88 -18.31 -16.29
C ILE A 55 -5.93 -19.30 -15.78
N HIS A 56 -7.21 -19.07 -16.06
CA HIS A 56 -8.31 -19.98 -15.72
C HIS A 56 -9.30 -20.08 -16.88
N LYS A 57 -9.44 -21.27 -17.47
CA LYS A 57 -10.55 -21.63 -18.39
C LYS A 57 -11.60 -22.41 -17.61
N GLY A 58 -12.82 -21.88 -17.47
CA GLY A 58 -13.84 -22.54 -16.64
C GLY A 58 -14.92 -21.64 -16.08
N ASN A 59 -15.53 -22.11 -14.98
CA ASN A 59 -16.53 -21.41 -14.18
C ASN A 59 -16.35 -21.74 -12.67
N THR A 60 -17.28 -21.31 -11.81
CA THR A 60 -17.30 -21.58 -10.35
C THR A 60 -17.10 -23.04 -9.95
N PHE A 61 -17.52 -23.98 -10.78
CA PHE A 61 -17.68 -25.40 -10.46
C PHE A 61 -16.76 -26.32 -11.27
N SER A 62 -16.04 -25.78 -12.25
CA SER A 62 -15.18 -26.56 -13.15
C SER A 62 -14.09 -25.69 -13.77
N SER A 63 -12.85 -26.13 -13.61
CA SER A 63 -11.62 -25.44 -13.97
C SER A 63 -10.71 -26.35 -14.80
N ASN A 64 -10.66 -26.11 -16.11
CA ASN A 64 -10.00 -26.97 -17.11
C ASN A 64 -9.29 -26.11 -18.18
N PRO A 65 -8.06 -25.60 -17.89
CA PRO A 65 -7.31 -25.72 -16.64
C PRO A 65 -7.39 -24.45 -15.77
N LEU A 66 -7.00 -24.59 -14.49
CA LEU A 66 -6.63 -23.47 -13.63
C LEU A 66 -5.13 -23.50 -13.36
N ILE A 67 -4.41 -22.55 -13.97
CA ILE A 67 -2.97 -22.33 -13.79
C ILE A 67 -2.80 -21.23 -12.73
N ALA A 68 -2.23 -21.60 -11.59
CA ALA A 68 -2.13 -20.74 -10.42
C ALA A 68 -0.74 -20.81 -9.76
N ILE A 69 -0.44 -19.83 -8.92
CA ILE A 69 0.77 -19.77 -8.10
C ILE A 69 0.34 -19.78 -6.64
N GLN A 70 0.97 -20.63 -5.83
CA GLN A 70 0.89 -20.55 -4.38
C GLN A 70 2.27 -20.22 -3.85
N GLU A 71 2.37 -19.05 -3.21
CA GLU A 71 3.64 -18.41 -2.85
C GLU A 71 4.54 -18.15 -4.07
N ARG A 72 5.37 -19.14 -4.46
CA ARG A 72 6.23 -19.11 -5.65
C ARG A 72 6.13 -20.36 -6.51
N THR A 73 5.50 -21.43 -6.02
CA THR A 73 5.35 -22.68 -6.74
C THR A 73 4.17 -22.56 -7.69
N LEU A 74 4.43 -22.76 -8.99
CA LEU A 74 3.38 -22.86 -10.01
C LEU A 74 2.69 -24.22 -9.87
N TYR A 75 1.37 -24.26 -10.00
CA TYR A 75 0.62 -25.51 -10.12
C TYR A 75 -0.57 -25.36 -11.05
N ILE A 76 -1.02 -26.50 -11.57
CA ILE A 76 -2.12 -26.58 -12.54
C ILE A 76 -3.15 -27.56 -11.99
N LYS A 77 -4.36 -27.07 -11.77
CA LYS A 77 -5.52 -27.87 -11.38
C LYS A 77 -6.36 -28.21 -12.61
N ILE A 78 -6.75 -29.48 -12.70
CA ILE A 78 -7.57 -30.04 -13.79
C ILE A 78 -8.74 -30.78 -13.13
N ASP A 79 -9.97 -30.35 -13.39
CA ASP A 79 -11.18 -30.99 -12.88
C ASP A 79 -11.62 -32.14 -13.81
N ILE A 80 -11.44 -33.38 -13.34
CA ILE A 80 -11.85 -34.60 -14.05
C ILE A 80 -13.37 -34.71 -14.09
N ASP A 81 -14.01 -34.42 -12.96
CA ASP A 81 -15.45 -34.35 -12.78
C ASP A 81 -15.78 -33.39 -11.63
N ARG A 82 -17.07 -33.25 -11.27
CA ARG A 82 -17.52 -32.32 -10.22
C ARG A 82 -17.00 -32.62 -8.80
N SER A 83 -16.39 -33.77 -8.59
CA SER A 83 -15.93 -34.28 -7.29
C SER A 83 -14.43 -34.60 -7.24
N ARG A 84 -13.77 -34.78 -8.40
CA ARG A 84 -12.36 -35.15 -8.50
C ARG A 84 -11.59 -34.16 -9.35
N SER A 85 -10.47 -33.69 -8.80
CA SER A 85 -9.53 -32.80 -9.47
C SER A 85 -8.11 -33.28 -9.24
N GLU A 86 -7.30 -33.29 -10.29
CA GLU A 86 -5.87 -33.56 -10.20
C GLU A 86 -5.06 -32.27 -10.19
N MET A 87 -3.88 -32.33 -9.58
CA MET A 87 -2.99 -31.18 -9.45
C MET A 87 -1.57 -31.54 -9.91
N LEU A 88 -1.09 -30.81 -10.91
CA LEU A 88 0.27 -30.89 -11.40
C LEU A 88 1.08 -29.73 -10.81
N PHE A 89 2.02 -30.04 -9.91
CA PHE A 89 2.91 -29.04 -9.29
C PHE A 89 4.20 -28.90 -10.11
N SER A 90 4.72 -27.68 -10.18
CA SER A 90 6.04 -27.42 -10.74
C SER A 90 7.14 -27.91 -9.79
N SER A 91 8.24 -28.44 -10.36
CA SER A 91 9.40 -28.83 -9.54
C SER A 91 10.26 -27.63 -9.12
N ILE A 92 10.05 -26.47 -9.75
CA ILE A 92 10.83 -25.25 -9.54
C ILE A 92 9.99 -24.04 -9.13
N ASP A 93 10.60 -23.23 -8.28
CA ASP A 93 10.01 -22.03 -7.72
C ASP A 93 10.15 -20.85 -8.71
N ILE A 94 9.04 -20.23 -9.12
CA ILE A 94 9.04 -19.13 -10.09
C ILE A 94 9.92 -17.97 -9.56
N PRO A 95 10.97 -17.54 -10.29
CA PRO A 95 11.79 -16.41 -9.89
C PRO A 95 11.00 -15.09 -9.91
N ILE A 96 11.11 -14.33 -8.81
CA ILE A 96 10.59 -12.97 -8.73
C ILE A 96 11.48 -12.03 -9.57
N LYS A 97 10.86 -11.08 -10.27
CA LYS A 97 11.50 -10.10 -11.16
C LYS A 97 12.32 -10.71 -12.31
N LYS A 98 11.90 -11.87 -12.82
CA LYS A 98 12.43 -12.46 -14.05
C LYS A 98 11.28 -12.96 -14.92
N TRP A 99 11.48 -12.92 -16.23
CA TRP A 99 10.59 -13.56 -17.19
C TRP A 99 10.82 -15.06 -17.21
N VAL A 100 9.73 -15.82 -17.28
CA VAL A 100 9.70 -17.28 -17.35
C VAL A 100 8.71 -17.67 -18.42
N HIS A 101 9.11 -18.49 -19.38
CA HIS A 101 8.19 -19.08 -20.34
C HIS A 101 7.55 -20.33 -19.75
N ILE A 102 6.22 -20.41 -19.81
CA ILE A 102 5.43 -21.52 -19.31
C ILE A 102 4.63 -22.09 -20.48
N VAL A 103 4.71 -23.41 -20.69
CA VAL A 103 3.80 -24.14 -21.57
C VAL A 103 3.12 -25.25 -20.78
N PHE A 104 1.80 -25.24 -20.76
CA PHE A 104 0.99 -26.36 -20.32
C PHE A 104 0.44 -27.10 -21.54
N THR A 105 0.52 -28.43 -21.53
CA THR A 105 -0.05 -29.28 -22.59
C THR A 105 -0.97 -30.33 -22.00
N LEU A 106 -2.15 -30.52 -22.59
CA LEU A 106 -3.06 -31.61 -22.28
C LEU A 106 -3.32 -32.41 -23.55
N LYS A 107 -3.06 -33.72 -23.48
CA LYS A 107 -3.28 -34.69 -24.54
C LYS A 107 -4.25 -35.76 -24.03
N SER A 108 -5.52 -35.70 -24.44
CA SER A 108 -6.45 -36.81 -24.20
C SER A 108 -6.28 -37.87 -25.30
N SER A 109 -5.78 -39.03 -24.90
CA SER A 109 -6.03 -40.32 -25.57
C SER A 109 -6.88 -41.17 -24.61
N ASP A 110 -6.78 -42.50 -24.64
CA ASP A 110 -7.36 -43.38 -23.60
C ASP A 110 -6.87 -43.04 -22.17
N ILE A 111 -5.74 -42.32 -22.07
CA ILE A 111 -5.20 -41.72 -20.85
C ILE A 111 -4.99 -40.23 -21.13
N ILE A 112 -5.32 -39.37 -20.18
CA ILE A 112 -5.06 -37.93 -20.31
C ILE A 112 -3.65 -37.66 -19.77
N GLU A 113 -2.74 -37.33 -20.69
CA GLU A 113 -1.38 -36.91 -20.38
C GLU A 113 -1.34 -35.39 -20.23
N ALA A 114 -1.09 -34.91 -19.01
CA ALA A 114 -0.95 -33.49 -18.70
C ALA A 114 0.52 -33.20 -18.35
N SER A 115 1.16 -32.30 -19.10
CA SER A 115 2.57 -31.93 -18.92
C SER A 115 2.75 -30.42 -18.77
N LEU A 116 3.70 -30.03 -17.93
CA LEU A 116 4.17 -28.67 -17.72
C LEU A 116 5.62 -28.55 -18.19
N TYR A 117 5.90 -27.48 -18.93
CA TYR A 117 7.22 -27.13 -19.41
C TYR A 117 7.55 -25.71 -18.98
N ILE A 118 8.79 -25.49 -18.53
CA ILE A 118 9.30 -24.18 -18.14
C ILE A 118 10.58 -23.89 -18.93
N ASN A 119 10.65 -22.71 -19.56
CA ASN A 119 11.76 -22.29 -20.42
C ASN A 119 12.15 -23.35 -21.46
N GLY A 120 11.16 -23.95 -22.13
CA GLY A 120 11.34 -24.98 -23.15
C GLY A 120 11.66 -26.40 -22.63
N THR A 121 11.90 -26.56 -21.32
CA THR A 121 12.26 -27.86 -20.71
C THR A 121 11.06 -28.47 -19.99
N LYS A 122 10.87 -29.79 -20.08
CA LYS A 122 9.81 -30.50 -19.33
C LYS A 122 10.10 -30.46 -17.83
N ASP A 123 9.14 -30.00 -17.05
CA ASP A 123 9.26 -29.79 -15.61
C ASP A 123 8.49 -30.84 -14.80
N SER A 124 7.22 -31.09 -15.16
CA SER A 124 6.41 -32.12 -14.52
C SER A 124 5.36 -32.72 -15.45
N GLU A 125 4.90 -33.93 -15.14
CA GLU A 125 3.88 -34.66 -15.88
C GLU A 125 2.99 -35.47 -14.93
N ILE A 126 1.71 -35.61 -15.30
CA ILE A 126 0.76 -36.52 -14.67
C ILE A 126 -0.07 -37.25 -15.73
N SER A 127 -0.27 -38.55 -15.52
CA SER A 127 -1.13 -39.40 -16.35
C SER A 127 -2.43 -39.68 -15.61
N ILE A 128 -3.54 -39.22 -16.17
CA ILE A 128 -4.87 -39.33 -15.57
C ILE A 128 -5.64 -40.43 -16.31
N SER A 129 -5.94 -41.53 -15.63
CA SER A 129 -6.82 -42.58 -16.14
C SER A 129 -8.22 -42.02 -16.39
N GLN A 130 -8.71 -42.11 -17.63
CA GLN A 130 -9.88 -41.38 -18.13
C GLN A 130 -11.12 -41.41 -17.22
N SER A 131 -11.72 -40.23 -17.06
CA SER A 131 -13.18 -40.10 -17.00
C SER A 131 -13.69 -39.77 -18.39
N ARG A 132 -14.84 -40.31 -18.80
CA ARG A 132 -15.45 -40.01 -20.11
C ARG A 132 -15.97 -38.56 -20.23
N ASP A 133 -15.99 -37.80 -19.13
CA ASP A 133 -16.80 -36.59 -18.98
C ASP A 133 -16.02 -35.27 -18.82
N LEU A 134 -14.71 -35.22 -19.09
CA LEU A 134 -13.93 -33.95 -18.99
C LEU A 134 -14.52 -32.83 -19.85
N ASP A 135 -14.98 -33.17 -21.06
CA ASP A 135 -15.51 -32.19 -22.02
C ASP A 135 -16.95 -31.74 -21.73
N GLN A 136 -17.76 -32.56 -21.05
CA GLN A 136 -19.18 -32.22 -20.81
C GLN A 136 -19.38 -31.22 -19.65
N ASN A 137 -18.42 -31.10 -18.74
CA ASN A 137 -18.62 -30.39 -17.48
C ASN A 137 -18.34 -28.86 -17.52
N SER A 138 -17.86 -28.30 -18.64
CA SER A 138 -17.71 -26.84 -18.79
C SER A 138 -17.57 -26.34 -20.23
N PRO A 139 -18.66 -26.08 -20.97
CA PRO A 139 -18.62 -25.31 -22.23
C PRO A 139 -18.42 -23.80 -21.96
N SER A 140 -17.41 -23.45 -21.15
CA SER A 140 -17.07 -22.05 -20.88
C SER A 140 -16.35 -21.43 -22.06
N THR A 141 -16.96 -20.39 -22.64
CA THR A 141 -16.34 -19.49 -23.62
C THR A 141 -15.22 -18.64 -23.05
N LYS A 142 -15.11 -18.56 -21.71
CA LYS A 142 -14.31 -17.57 -20.99
C LYS A 142 -12.97 -18.15 -20.53
N ILE A 143 -11.90 -17.44 -20.87
CA ILE A 143 -10.58 -17.57 -20.25
C ILE A 143 -10.31 -16.28 -19.47
N TYR A 144 -10.06 -16.42 -18.17
CA TYR A 144 -9.63 -15.33 -17.30
C TYR A 144 -8.10 -15.31 -17.20
N ILE A 145 -7.48 -14.13 -17.29
CA ILE A 145 -6.03 -13.94 -17.20
C ILE A 145 -5.69 -12.97 -16.06
N GLY A 146 -4.66 -13.32 -15.30
CA GLY A 146 -4.11 -12.57 -14.18
C GLY A 146 -4.97 -12.54 -12.91
N LYS A 147 -6.20 -13.05 -12.96
CA LYS A 147 -7.11 -13.27 -11.83
C LYS A 147 -8.32 -14.07 -12.33
N ASP A 148 -9.14 -14.60 -11.42
CA ASP A 148 -10.52 -15.01 -11.72
C ASP A 148 -11.49 -14.43 -10.65
N PRO A 149 -12.82 -14.57 -10.80
CA PRO A 149 -13.78 -14.01 -9.83
C PRO A 149 -13.74 -14.62 -8.41
N TRP A 150 -12.98 -15.70 -8.19
CA TRP A 150 -13.04 -16.54 -6.98
C TRP A 150 -11.75 -16.55 -6.18
N ASN A 151 -10.60 -16.38 -6.86
CA ASN A 151 -9.26 -16.45 -6.31
C ASN A 151 -8.56 -15.07 -6.25
N HIS A 152 -7.35 -15.01 -5.68
CA HIS A 152 -6.57 -13.78 -5.69
C HIS A 152 -5.91 -13.53 -7.07
N GLY A 153 -5.71 -12.25 -7.40
CA GLY A 153 -5.04 -11.87 -8.64
C GLY A 153 -3.51 -11.84 -8.53
N LEU A 154 -2.88 -11.91 -9.70
CA LEU A 154 -1.46 -11.82 -9.95
C LEU A 154 -0.90 -10.43 -9.66
N TYR A 155 0.26 -10.38 -9.00
CA TYR A 155 1.12 -9.21 -8.98
C TYR A 155 2.31 -9.48 -9.87
N GLY A 156 2.23 -9.04 -11.12
CA GLY A 156 3.14 -9.49 -12.19
C GLY A 156 2.66 -9.04 -13.56
N SER A 157 3.25 -9.61 -14.61
CA SER A 157 2.80 -9.42 -15.99
C SER A 157 2.71 -10.75 -16.72
N VAL A 158 1.82 -10.82 -17.71
CA VAL A 158 1.69 -11.95 -18.65
C VAL A 158 1.92 -11.40 -20.08
N ALA A 159 2.77 -12.06 -20.86
CA ALA A 159 3.08 -11.70 -22.24
C ALA A 159 2.97 -12.92 -23.18
N GLU A 160 2.65 -12.65 -24.44
CA GLU A 160 2.34 -13.64 -25.48
C GLU A 160 1.54 -14.88 -25.02
N PRO A 161 0.42 -14.76 -24.27
CA PRO A 161 -0.43 -15.91 -24.04
C PRO A 161 -1.08 -16.36 -25.37
N VAL A 162 -0.99 -17.65 -25.67
CA VAL A 162 -1.49 -18.31 -26.88
C VAL A 162 -2.14 -19.65 -26.49
N TYR A 163 -3.33 -19.92 -27.03
CA TYR A 163 -4.04 -21.18 -26.88
C TYR A 163 -4.00 -21.97 -28.18
N TYR A 164 -3.45 -23.17 -28.13
CA TYR A 164 -3.37 -24.09 -29.27
C TYR A 164 -4.47 -25.13 -29.14
N PHE A 165 -5.28 -25.32 -30.18
CA PHE A 165 -6.33 -26.34 -30.26
C PHE A 165 -5.77 -27.75 -30.59
N THR A 166 -4.51 -27.97 -30.21
CA THR A 166 -3.72 -29.17 -30.46
C THR A 166 -2.68 -29.31 -29.35
N ASN A 167 -2.30 -30.54 -29.00
CA ASN A 167 -1.12 -30.77 -28.17
C ASN A 167 0.16 -30.35 -28.93
N LEU A 168 1.07 -29.63 -28.29
CA LEU A 168 2.40 -29.33 -28.82
C LEU A 168 3.40 -30.41 -28.40
N ASP A 169 4.24 -30.86 -29.33
CA ASP A 169 5.39 -31.71 -29.01
C ASP A 169 6.59 -30.90 -28.47
N LEU A 170 7.56 -31.60 -27.88
CA LEU A 170 8.76 -30.98 -27.27
C LEU A 170 9.58 -30.13 -28.26
N SER A 171 9.60 -30.47 -29.55
CA SER A 171 10.32 -29.69 -30.56
C SER A 171 9.62 -28.37 -30.86
N LEU A 172 8.29 -28.38 -30.97
CA LEU A 172 7.48 -27.18 -31.11
C LEU A 172 7.54 -26.30 -29.86
N ILE A 173 7.48 -26.89 -28.66
CA ILE A 173 7.63 -26.16 -27.38
C ILE A 173 8.99 -25.46 -27.30
N SER A 174 10.06 -26.14 -27.69
CA SER A 174 11.41 -25.56 -27.76
C SER A 174 11.44 -24.40 -28.76
N ASN A 175 10.86 -24.57 -29.95
CA ASN A 175 10.82 -23.52 -30.97
C ASN A 175 10.02 -22.29 -30.53
N VAL A 176 8.87 -22.47 -29.86
CA VAL A 176 8.07 -21.36 -29.29
C VAL A 176 8.88 -20.61 -28.22
N PHE A 177 9.58 -21.32 -27.34
CA PHE A 177 10.46 -20.71 -26.34
C PHE A 177 11.59 -19.90 -26.98
N TYR A 178 12.37 -20.48 -27.89
CA TYR A 178 13.49 -19.79 -28.54
C TYR A 178 13.03 -18.61 -29.41
N SER A 179 11.86 -18.71 -30.05
CA SER A 179 11.30 -17.60 -30.83
C SER A 179 10.92 -16.41 -29.95
N GLY A 180 10.23 -16.65 -28.83
CA GLY A 180 9.93 -15.60 -27.85
C GLY A 180 11.19 -15.01 -27.19
N LEU A 181 12.20 -15.85 -26.91
CA LEU A 181 13.49 -15.40 -26.36
C LEU A 181 14.24 -14.48 -27.34
N ASN A 182 14.27 -14.84 -28.62
CA ASN A 182 14.90 -14.02 -29.67
C ASN A 182 14.16 -12.69 -29.85
N ASN A 183 12.83 -12.69 -29.80
CA ASN A 183 12.03 -11.45 -29.88
C ASN A 183 12.29 -10.53 -28.69
N TRP A 184 12.39 -11.09 -27.47
CA TRP A 184 12.75 -10.33 -26.28
C TRP A 184 14.16 -9.73 -26.36
N GLN A 185 15.15 -10.51 -26.81
CA GLN A 185 16.54 -10.06 -26.94
C GLN A 185 16.71 -8.95 -28.00
N THR A 186 16.01 -9.06 -29.14
CA THR A 186 16.13 -8.11 -30.25
C THR A 186 15.39 -6.80 -30.00
N ASN A 187 14.15 -6.87 -29.51
CA ASN A 187 13.27 -5.68 -29.43
C ASN A 187 13.17 -5.07 -28.02
N LYS A 188 13.71 -5.72 -26.99
CA LYS A 188 13.45 -5.41 -25.55
C LYS A 188 11.95 -5.36 -25.18
N LYS A 189 11.11 -5.92 -26.05
CA LYS A 189 9.66 -6.05 -25.98
C LYS A 189 9.26 -7.41 -26.53
N PHE A 190 8.17 -7.97 -26.04
CA PHE A 190 7.55 -9.16 -26.64
C PHE A 190 6.77 -8.74 -27.89
N ALA A 191 7.45 -8.72 -29.04
CA ALA A 191 6.81 -8.47 -30.33
C ALA A 191 6.00 -9.71 -30.75
N THR A 192 4.84 -9.50 -31.40
CA THR A 192 3.93 -10.58 -31.81
C THR A 192 4.61 -11.58 -32.75
N THR A 193 5.06 -12.71 -32.19
CA THR A 193 5.78 -13.77 -32.88
C THR A 193 4.95 -14.36 -34.02
N LYS A 194 5.09 -13.92 -35.28
CA LYS A 194 4.40 -14.53 -36.43
C LYS A 194 4.93 -15.95 -36.67
N ILE A 195 4.19 -16.96 -36.21
CA ILE A 195 4.46 -18.37 -36.53
C ILE A 195 3.72 -18.65 -37.84
N ILE A 196 4.48 -18.78 -38.93
CA ILE A 196 3.94 -19.19 -40.23
C ILE A 196 3.72 -20.71 -40.16
N TYR A 197 2.45 -21.13 -40.11
CA TYR A 197 2.09 -22.51 -40.42
C TYR A 197 2.03 -22.67 -41.94
N GLU A 198 3.03 -23.32 -42.54
CA GLU A 198 2.88 -23.88 -43.88
C GLU A 198 1.98 -25.12 -43.79
N SER A 199 0.74 -25.00 -44.28
CA SER A 199 -0.14 -26.13 -44.51
C SER A 199 0.38 -26.97 -45.68
N GLN A 200 0.90 -28.16 -45.41
CA GLN A 200 1.26 -29.14 -46.44
C GLN A 200 0.02 -29.79 -47.07
N ASP A 201 -0.71 -29.03 -47.90
CA ASP A 201 -1.72 -29.59 -48.79
C ASP A 201 -1.11 -29.92 -50.16
N ARG A 202 -0.86 -31.22 -50.39
CA ARG A 202 -0.61 -31.77 -51.72
C ARG A 202 -1.93 -32.27 -52.32
N ALA A 203 -2.45 -31.59 -53.34
CA ALA A 203 -2.59 -32.15 -54.70
C ALA A 203 -3.48 -31.31 -55.65
N SER A 204 -3.04 -31.20 -56.91
CA SER A 204 -3.85 -31.00 -58.15
C SER A 204 -4.90 -29.86 -58.20
N SER A 205 -4.75 -28.85 -59.05
CA SER A 205 -4.99 -29.03 -60.50
C SER A 205 -4.57 -27.83 -61.39
N THR A 206 -3.97 -28.16 -62.55
CA THR A 206 -3.98 -27.49 -63.87
C THR A 206 -4.16 -25.96 -64.03
N LEU A 207 -3.10 -25.29 -64.53
CA LEU A 207 -2.95 -24.41 -65.75
C LEU A 207 -4.12 -23.51 -66.26
N PRO A 208 -3.87 -22.41 -67.03
CA PRO A 208 -2.60 -21.88 -67.58
C PRO A 208 -2.34 -20.35 -67.37
N PRO A 209 -1.18 -19.79 -67.80
CA PRO A 209 -0.79 -18.38 -67.58
C PRO A 209 -1.03 -17.45 -68.79
N ARG A 210 -0.93 -16.11 -68.59
CA ARG A 210 -0.65 -14.95 -69.51
C ARG A 210 -1.05 -13.64 -68.76
N LEU A 211 -0.56 -12.39 -68.96
CA LEU A 211 0.53 -11.74 -69.72
C LEU A 211 0.67 -10.28 -69.21
N LEU A 212 1.90 -9.73 -69.15
CA LEU A 212 2.27 -8.30 -69.39
C LEU A 212 1.59 -7.20 -68.50
N SER A 213 2.02 -5.92 -68.46
CA SER A 213 3.14 -5.20 -69.09
C SER A 213 3.73 -4.15 -68.14
N ALA A 214 5.02 -3.82 -68.28
CA ALA A 214 5.58 -2.59 -67.73
C ALA A 214 5.11 -1.33 -68.51
N ARG A 215 4.93 -0.20 -67.82
CA ARG A 215 4.86 1.15 -68.42
C ARG A 215 5.44 2.24 -67.50
N THR A 216 6.69 2.62 -67.77
CA THR A 216 7.09 4.04 -67.87
C THR A 216 6.68 4.58 -69.26
N PRO A 217 6.86 5.87 -69.64
CA PRO A 217 7.40 7.03 -68.93
C PRO A 217 6.28 8.11 -68.70
N THR A 218 6.43 9.45 -68.58
CA THR A 218 7.49 10.41 -68.98
C THR A 218 7.40 11.76 -68.21
N SER A 219 8.45 12.57 -68.36
CA SER A 219 8.65 13.97 -67.92
C SER A 219 7.50 14.98 -68.09
N GLN A 220 7.51 16.05 -67.25
CA GLN A 220 7.48 17.42 -67.81
C GLN A 220 8.12 18.53 -66.92
N LYS A 221 8.65 19.51 -67.67
CA LYS A 221 9.38 20.77 -67.42
C LYS A 221 9.23 21.58 -66.11
N LYS A 222 10.33 22.30 -65.82
CA LYS A 222 10.49 23.44 -64.89
C LYS A 222 9.39 24.51 -65.01
N GLN A 223 8.96 25.09 -63.88
CA GLN A 223 8.55 26.50 -63.78
C GLN A 223 8.60 27.02 -62.33
N GLY A 224 8.95 28.31 -62.17
CA GLY A 224 8.71 29.10 -60.95
C GLY A 224 9.77 29.02 -59.86
N MET A 225 10.50 30.13 -59.65
CA MET A 225 11.07 30.45 -58.34
C MET A 225 9.92 30.67 -57.37
N ARG A 226 9.53 29.62 -56.63
CA ARG A 226 8.71 29.82 -55.42
C ARG A 226 9.58 30.53 -54.40
N SER A 227 9.02 31.57 -53.77
CA SER A 227 9.54 32.07 -52.50
C SER A 227 9.74 30.88 -51.57
N VAL A 228 10.98 30.61 -51.16
CA VAL A 228 11.25 29.51 -50.23
C VAL A 228 10.64 29.91 -48.90
N THR A 229 9.43 29.41 -48.64
CA THR A 229 8.82 29.48 -47.31
C THR A 229 9.85 28.91 -46.34
N PRO A 230 10.30 29.67 -45.33
CA PRO A 230 11.35 29.18 -44.45
C PRO A 230 10.84 27.91 -43.77
N LEU A 231 11.51 26.79 -44.02
CA LEU A 231 11.14 25.48 -43.44
C LEU A 231 10.88 25.64 -41.95
N THR A 232 9.81 25.02 -41.45
CA THR A 232 9.49 25.05 -40.02
C THR A 232 10.60 24.36 -39.21
N LEU A 233 10.55 24.44 -37.87
CA LEU A 233 11.59 23.82 -37.06
C LEU A 233 11.55 22.28 -37.22
N GLU A 234 10.35 21.73 -37.24
CA GLU A 234 10.04 20.32 -37.44
C GLU A 234 10.58 19.87 -38.80
N GLN A 235 10.21 20.57 -39.88
CA GLN A 235 10.69 20.26 -41.24
C GLN A 235 12.22 20.32 -41.39
N LYS A 236 12.94 21.06 -40.55
CA LYS A 236 14.41 21.08 -40.55
C LYS A 236 15.02 19.93 -39.76
N LEU A 237 14.36 19.51 -38.67
CA LEU A 237 14.77 18.35 -37.86
C LEU A 237 14.47 17.04 -38.61
N ASP A 238 13.30 16.92 -39.23
CA ASP A 238 12.94 15.79 -40.10
C ASP A 238 13.98 15.63 -41.23
N ASN A 239 14.25 16.69 -41.99
CA ASN A 239 15.30 16.67 -43.02
C ASN A 239 16.70 16.35 -42.46
N PHE A 240 17.02 16.71 -41.21
CA PHE A 240 18.30 16.36 -40.60
C PHE A 240 18.37 14.86 -40.26
N PHE A 241 17.31 14.28 -39.70
CA PHE A 241 17.26 12.87 -39.35
C PHE A 241 17.13 11.95 -40.58
N ASP A 242 16.38 12.36 -41.61
CA ASP A 242 16.29 11.66 -42.90
C ASP A 242 17.67 11.55 -43.58
N ASN A 243 18.48 12.59 -43.49
CA ASN A 243 19.85 12.60 -44.02
C ASN A 243 20.88 11.93 -43.08
N ASN A 244 20.54 11.72 -41.80
CA ASN A 244 21.43 11.12 -40.79
C ASN A 244 20.72 10.03 -39.95
N PRO A 245 20.16 8.97 -40.57
CA PRO A 245 19.24 8.06 -39.89
C PRO A 245 19.88 7.26 -38.73
N SER A 246 21.20 7.06 -38.76
CA SER A 246 21.93 6.42 -37.64
C SER A 246 21.89 7.23 -36.34
N THR A 247 21.57 8.52 -36.41
CA THR A 247 21.52 9.44 -35.27
C THR A 247 20.22 9.26 -34.47
N TYR A 248 19.15 8.75 -35.09
CA TYR A 248 17.84 8.56 -34.44
C TYR A 248 17.91 7.61 -33.24
N SER A 249 18.61 6.47 -33.38
CA SER A 249 18.79 5.51 -32.27
C SER A 249 19.61 6.09 -31.12
N LYS A 250 20.62 6.91 -31.42
CA LYS A 250 21.43 7.63 -30.43
C LYS A 250 20.60 8.67 -29.67
N VAL A 251 19.70 9.39 -30.36
CA VAL A 251 18.80 10.38 -29.73
C VAL A 251 17.81 9.68 -28.81
N ALA A 252 17.22 8.56 -29.22
CA ALA A 252 16.38 7.74 -28.35
C ALA A 252 17.11 7.23 -27.09
N GLU A 253 18.38 6.80 -27.21
CA GLU A 253 19.18 6.38 -26.04
C GLU A 253 19.48 7.55 -25.08
N MET A 254 19.71 8.74 -25.64
CA MET A 254 19.92 9.98 -24.90
C MET A 254 18.64 10.48 -24.19
N VAL A 255 17.48 10.41 -24.84
CA VAL A 255 16.16 10.73 -24.25
C VAL A 255 15.78 9.73 -23.15
N ASN A 256 16.12 8.44 -23.29
CA ASN A 256 15.93 7.46 -22.20
C ASN A 256 16.80 7.76 -20.96
N SER A 257 17.91 8.51 -21.13
CA SER A 257 18.78 8.95 -20.04
C SER A 257 18.35 10.30 -19.43
N TYR A 258 17.38 10.98 -20.04
CA TYR A 258 16.95 12.34 -19.70
C TYR A 258 16.39 12.48 -18.28
N GLU A 259 15.59 11.53 -17.80
CA GLU A 259 14.99 11.59 -16.45
C GLU A 259 16.07 11.66 -15.35
N TRP A 260 17.24 11.05 -15.58
CA TRP A 260 18.40 11.14 -14.66
C TRP A 260 19.08 12.50 -14.71
N LEU A 261 19.26 13.06 -15.92
CA LEU A 261 19.82 14.40 -16.12
C LEU A 261 18.91 15.50 -15.56
N LEU A 262 17.59 15.35 -15.72
CA LEU A 262 16.59 16.29 -15.20
C LEU A 262 16.56 16.33 -13.67
N VAL A 263 16.79 15.21 -12.99
CA VAL A 263 16.92 15.19 -11.52
C VAL A 263 18.13 15.99 -11.07
N ILE A 264 19.28 15.83 -11.74
CA ILE A 264 20.50 16.60 -11.44
C ILE A 264 20.26 18.10 -11.71
N TYR A 265 19.66 18.44 -12.85
CA TYR A 265 19.28 19.81 -13.19
C TYR A 265 18.33 20.46 -12.16
N ARG A 266 17.30 19.73 -11.70
CA ARG A 266 16.38 20.19 -10.65
C ARG A 266 17.07 20.41 -9.31
N ILE A 267 18.06 19.59 -8.95
CA ILE A 267 18.89 19.80 -7.76
C ILE A 267 19.75 21.07 -7.89
N LEU A 268 20.30 21.35 -9.08
CA LEU A 268 21.12 22.54 -9.34
C LEU A 268 20.31 23.84 -9.41
N ARG A 269 19.06 23.79 -9.92
CA ARG A 269 18.24 24.98 -10.21
C ARG A 269 17.18 25.29 -9.14
N SER A 270 16.84 24.35 -8.24
CA SER A 270 15.87 24.63 -7.17
C SER A 270 16.50 25.43 -6.02
N SER A 271 16.01 26.65 -5.83
CA SER A 271 16.42 27.61 -4.78
C SER A 271 16.01 27.19 -3.36
N MET A 272 16.35 25.96 -2.95
CA MET A 272 16.18 25.50 -1.57
C MET A 272 17.10 26.29 -0.61
N PRO A 273 16.71 26.46 0.66
CA PRO A 273 17.50 27.23 1.62
C PRO A 273 18.90 26.61 1.77
N VAL A 274 19.91 27.41 1.45
CA VAL A 274 21.32 27.01 1.48
C VAL A 274 21.74 26.77 2.93
N TYR A 275 21.83 25.51 3.32
CA TYR A 275 22.59 25.13 4.50
C TYR A 275 24.08 25.20 4.15
N ARG A 276 24.80 26.01 4.94
CA ARG A 276 26.25 25.93 5.06
C ARG A 276 26.55 25.15 6.33
N ASP A 277 27.63 24.38 6.33
CA ASP A 277 28.17 23.83 7.56
C ASP A 277 28.77 24.94 8.46
N ASP A 278 29.19 24.56 9.67
CA ASP A 278 29.78 25.47 10.66
C ASP A 278 31.12 26.11 10.18
N GLU A 279 31.70 25.61 9.08
CA GLU A 279 32.91 26.15 8.43
C GLU A 279 32.60 27.01 7.18
N GLY A 280 31.33 27.11 6.79
CA GLY A 280 30.86 27.94 5.68
C GLY A 280 30.85 27.27 4.31
N ASN A 281 31.13 25.96 4.23
CA ASN A 281 31.13 25.19 2.98
C ASN A 281 29.73 24.69 2.60
N LEU A 282 29.55 24.39 1.30
CA LEU A 282 28.31 23.91 0.71
C LEU A 282 28.29 22.37 0.67
N GLU A 283 27.55 21.71 1.56
CA GLU A 283 27.42 20.24 1.58
C GLU A 283 26.96 19.66 0.22
N ASN A 284 26.04 20.35 -0.47
CA ASN A 284 25.50 19.88 -1.76
C ASN A 284 26.54 19.90 -2.90
N LYS A 285 27.64 20.64 -2.78
CA LYS A 285 28.76 20.54 -3.72
C LYS A 285 29.34 19.12 -3.70
N LEU A 286 29.33 18.47 -2.54
CA LEU A 286 29.84 17.12 -2.34
C LEU A 286 28.92 16.05 -2.95
N GLU A 287 27.61 16.28 -3.07
CA GLU A 287 26.72 15.40 -3.86
C GLU A 287 26.88 15.61 -5.37
N VAL A 288 27.00 16.86 -5.83
CA VAL A 288 27.26 17.16 -7.25
C VAL A 288 28.62 16.59 -7.69
N ASP A 289 29.68 16.78 -6.90
CA ASP A 289 31.01 16.21 -7.14
C ASP A 289 31.02 14.66 -7.08
N ARG A 290 30.08 14.02 -6.35
CA ARG A 290 29.84 12.56 -6.39
C ARG A 290 29.12 12.10 -7.67
N MET A 291 28.35 12.97 -8.33
CA MET A 291 27.54 12.64 -9.53
C MET A 291 28.21 13.01 -10.86
N ILE A 292 29.20 13.92 -10.85
CA ILE A 292 30.01 14.26 -12.04
C ILE A 292 30.81 13.06 -12.60
N PRO A 293 31.47 12.18 -11.81
CA PRO A 293 32.23 11.06 -12.36
C PRO A 293 31.40 10.04 -13.16
N PRO A 294 30.18 9.63 -12.73
CA PRO A 294 29.25 8.88 -13.57
C PRO A 294 28.92 9.55 -14.92
N LEU A 295 28.67 10.87 -14.93
CA LEU A 295 28.40 11.62 -16.17
C LEU A 295 29.61 11.62 -17.12
N LYS A 296 30.83 11.72 -16.59
CA LYS A 296 32.07 11.60 -17.37
C LYS A 296 32.36 10.18 -17.87
N GLN A 297 31.60 9.17 -17.44
CA GLN A 297 31.70 7.78 -17.90
C GLN A 297 30.64 7.40 -18.94
N MET A 298 29.59 8.22 -19.15
CA MET A 298 28.64 8.00 -20.23
C MET A 298 29.28 8.30 -21.58
N GLN A 299 29.54 7.26 -22.38
CA GLN A 299 29.96 7.40 -23.78
C GLN A 299 28.75 7.78 -24.65
N LEU A 300 28.41 9.06 -24.67
CA LEU A 300 27.45 9.60 -25.63
C LEU A 300 28.09 9.53 -27.03
N ASN A 301 27.60 8.63 -27.87
CA ASN A 301 28.16 8.32 -29.20
C ASN A 301 27.85 9.37 -30.29
N PHE A 302 27.79 10.64 -29.89
CA PHE A 302 27.65 11.79 -30.76
C PHE A 302 29.01 12.48 -30.95
N THR A 303 29.33 12.85 -32.18
CA THR A 303 30.36 13.83 -32.46
C THR A 303 29.87 15.23 -32.07
N ARG A 304 30.81 16.10 -31.67
CA ARG A 304 30.47 17.50 -31.31
C ARG A 304 29.84 18.26 -32.48
N ASN A 305 30.14 17.88 -33.72
CA ASN A 305 29.54 18.46 -34.91
C ASN A 305 28.05 18.09 -35.05
N GLU A 306 27.68 16.81 -34.88
CA GLU A 306 26.27 16.38 -34.88
C GLU A 306 25.46 17.16 -33.82
N LEU A 307 26.01 17.35 -32.62
CA LEU A 307 25.36 18.14 -31.55
C LEU A 307 25.23 19.62 -31.91
N VAL A 308 26.30 20.24 -32.44
CA VAL A 308 26.30 21.65 -32.84
C VAL A 308 25.34 21.92 -34.00
N ASP A 309 25.24 21.01 -34.96
CA ASP A 309 24.35 21.18 -36.11
C ASP A 309 22.87 20.99 -35.73
N MET A 310 22.54 20.06 -34.82
CA MET A 310 21.22 20.01 -34.18
C MET A 310 20.90 21.31 -33.41
N ALA A 311 21.85 21.84 -32.64
CA ALA A 311 21.67 23.10 -31.90
C ALA A 311 21.48 24.34 -32.81
N LYS A 312 22.12 24.36 -34.00
CA LYS A 312 21.86 25.39 -35.02
C LYS A 312 20.44 25.30 -35.58
N ILE A 313 19.97 24.08 -35.88
CA ILE A 313 18.61 23.85 -36.39
C ILE A 313 17.57 24.35 -35.38
N MET A 314 17.77 24.02 -34.10
CA MET A 314 16.92 24.45 -32.97
C MET A 314 17.10 25.92 -32.55
N LYS A 315 18.00 26.67 -33.19
CA LYS A 315 18.34 28.09 -32.89
C LYS A 315 18.85 28.37 -31.46
N CYS A 316 19.20 27.37 -30.66
CA CYS A 316 19.81 27.55 -29.33
C CYS A 316 21.33 27.86 -29.38
N HIS A 317 21.94 27.81 -30.58
CA HIS A 317 23.37 28.06 -30.81
C HIS A 317 23.88 29.46 -30.39
N SER A 318 23.01 30.45 -30.13
CA SER A 318 23.45 31.80 -29.70
C SER A 318 24.05 31.85 -28.30
N GLN A 319 23.84 30.84 -27.46
CA GLN A 319 24.38 30.77 -26.09
C GLN A 319 25.65 29.91 -25.97
N VAL A 320 25.99 29.13 -27.01
CA VAL A 320 26.97 28.04 -26.92
C VAL A 320 28.19 28.31 -27.82
N THR A 321 29.06 29.24 -27.42
CA THR A 321 30.29 29.58 -28.17
C THR A 321 31.40 28.56 -27.94
N TYR A 322 31.30 27.41 -28.61
CA TYR A 322 32.33 26.37 -28.59
C TYR A 322 33.50 26.66 -29.54
N ASP A 323 34.39 27.55 -29.11
CA ASP A 323 35.66 27.78 -29.81
C ASP A 323 36.65 26.62 -29.56
N LYS A 324 36.82 25.78 -30.58
CA LYS A 324 37.76 24.64 -30.71
C LYS A 324 37.39 23.35 -29.97
N ILE A 325 38.04 22.27 -30.43
CA ILE A 325 37.77 20.87 -30.07
C ILE A 325 38.21 20.60 -28.63
N GLN A 326 37.28 20.69 -27.69
CA GLN A 326 37.44 20.19 -26.31
C GLN A 326 36.85 18.77 -26.17
N PRO A 327 37.53 17.83 -25.50
CA PRO A 327 37.00 16.49 -25.23
C PRO A 327 35.99 16.48 -24.07
N TRP A 328 34.97 15.60 -24.14
CA TRP A 328 33.83 15.52 -23.19
C TRP A 328 34.20 15.52 -21.70
N LYS A 329 35.36 14.96 -21.35
CA LYS A 329 35.93 14.97 -19.99
C LYS A 329 36.20 16.37 -19.40
N ASN A 330 36.25 17.41 -20.24
CA ASN A 330 36.61 18.78 -19.88
C ASN A 330 35.41 19.76 -19.88
N ILE A 331 34.18 19.25 -19.95
CA ILE A 331 32.94 20.04 -19.89
C ILE A 331 32.78 20.66 -18.49
N GLU A 332 32.45 21.95 -18.43
CA GLU A 332 32.20 22.71 -17.20
C GLU A 332 30.71 22.68 -16.80
N ILE A 333 30.35 23.15 -15.60
CA ILE A 333 28.96 23.05 -15.10
C ILE A 333 27.98 23.82 -15.98
N ASP A 334 28.37 24.99 -16.50
CA ASP A 334 27.53 25.81 -17.37
C ASP A 334 27.29 25.15 -18.73
N ASP A 335 28.27 24.42 -19.27
CA ASP A 335 28.10 23.57 -20.47
C ASP A 335 27.07 22.46 -20.21
N ILE A 336 27.05 21.85 -19.01
CA ILE A 336 26.07 20.81 -18.63
C ILE A 336 24.66 21.40 -18.54
N ILE A 337 24.51 22.63 -18.03
CA ILE A 337 23.22 23.33 -17.96
C ILE A 337 22.70 23.63 -19.38
N GLN A 338 23.54 24.22 -20.24
CA GLN A 338 23.18 24.47 -21.65
C GLN A 338 22.86 23.18 -22.42
N TYR A 339 23.56 22.08 -22.10
CA TYR A 339 23.28 20.77 -22.68
C TYR A 339 21.94 20.19 -22.18
N ALA A 340 21.60 20.36 -20.89
CA ALA A 340 20.31 19.93 -20.34
C ALA A 340 19.13 20.68 -20.97
N ASP A 341 19.24 22.00 -21.15
CA ASP A 341 18.22 22.82 -21.82
C ASP A 341 18.05 22.40 -23.31
N PHE A 342 19.14 22.06 -24.00
CA PHE A 342 19.10 21.47 -25.35
C PHE A 342 18.36 20.12 -25.38
N LEU A 343 18.67 19.22 -24.42
CA LEU A 343 18.01 17.92 -24.32
C LEU A 343 16.52 18.05 -24.00
N GLU A 344 16.11 19.06 -23.22
CA GLU A 344 14.70 19.33 -22.96
C GLU A 344 13.98 19.75 -24.24
N GLY A 345 14.57 20.66 -25.02
CA GLY A 345 14.03 21.03 -26.33
C GLY A 345 13.91 19.84 -27.28
N LEU A 346 14.92 18.96 -27.29
CA LEU A 346 14.94 17.78 -28.15
C LEU A 346 13.92 16.73 -27.71
N LYS A 347 13.76 16.48 -26.41
CA LYS A 347 12.72 15.61 -25.87
C LYS A 347 11.33 16.13 -26.21
N ARG A 348 11.06 17.43 -26.01
CA ARG A 348 9.76 18.04 -26.37
C ARG A 348 9.39 17.84 -27.85
N HIS A 349 10.38 17.80 -28.74
CA HIS A 349 10.17 17.53 -30.17
C HIS A 349 9.96 16.03 -30.48
N VAL A 350 10.71 15.13 -29.84
CA VAL A 350 10.46 13.67 -29.96
C VAL A 350 9.08 13.31 -29.38
N ASP A 351 8.74 13.87 -28.23
CA ASP A 351 7.43 13.71 -27.58
C ASP A 351 6.29 14.33 -28.41
N SER A 352 6.55 15.31 -29.30
CA SER A 352 5.53 15.85 -30.22
C SER A 352 5.38 15.00 -31.49
N LEU A 353 6.45 14.34 -31.95
CA LEU A 353 6.44 13.42 -33.08
C LEU A 353 5.79 12.07 -32.74
N GLU A 354 6.09 11.48 -31.57
CA GLU A 354 5.55 10.16 -31.19
C GLU A 354 4.09 10.20 -30.70
N LEU A 355 3.63 11.33 -30.14
CA LEU A 355 2.27 11.49 -29.60
C LEU A 355 1.35 12.34 -30.48
N GLY A 356 1.88 13.02 -31.49
CA GLY A 356 1.17 13.97 -32.34
C GLY A 356 0.70 15.21 -31.58
N ASP A 357 1.55 16.24 -31.51
CA ASP A 357 1.25 17.64 -31.12
C ASP A 357 0.54 17.92 -29.76
N PHE A 358 0.21 16.89 -28.97
CA PHE A 358 -0.60 17.01 -27.74
C PHE A 358 0.19 16.96 -26.41
N SER A 359 1.52 16.94 -26.43
CA SER A 359 2.36 16.69 -25.24
C SER A 359 3.06 17.93 -24.64
N LEU A 360 2.89 19.12 -25.22
CA LEU A 360 3.43 20.37 -24.65
C LEU A 360 2.57 20.90 -23.49
N VAL A 361 2.87 20.47 -22.26
CA VAL A 361 3.13 21.31 -21.05
C VAL A 361 3.67 20.39 -19.94
N SER A 362 4.97 20.46 -19.64
CA SER A 362 5.53 19.88 -18.42
C SER A 362 5.21 20.78 -17.21
N LYS A 363 5.16 20.19 -16.00
CA LYS A 363 4.24 20.68 -14.95
C LYS A 363 4.77 21.83 -14.08
N ASP A 364 6.05 22.17 -14.16
CA ASP A 364 6.78 22.78 -13.03
C ASP A 364 7.46 24.14 -13.28
N ASP A 365 7.50 24.70 -14.50
CA ASP A 365 8.40 25.84 -14.82
C ASP A 365 7.79 26.97 -15.69
N ILE A 366 6.47 27.18 -15.62
CA ILE A 366 5.81 28.38 -16.16
C ILE A 366 5.28 29.18 -14.95
N ASP A 367 5.60 30.48 -14.90
CA ASP A 367 5.08 31.37 -13.85
C ASP A 367 3.54 31.27 -13.78
N ASN A 368 2.99 31.26 -12.56
CA ASN A 368 1.56 31.06 -12.33
C ASN A 368 0.71 32.15 -13.01
N ILE A 369 1.31 33.31 -13.34
CA ILE A 369 0.67 34.38 -14.12
C ILE A 369 0.66 34.04 -15.61
N GLU A 370 1.77 33.58 -16.19
CA GLU A 370 1.87 33.28 -17.63
C GLU A 370 1.10 32.00 -18.00
N ARG A 371 1.18 30.95 -17.17
CA ARG A 371 0.34 29.74 -17.33
C ARG A 371 -1.14 30.07 -17.23
N ARG A 372 -1.50 30.97 -16.29
CA ARG A 372 -2.86 31.50 -16.16
C ARG A 372 -3.27 32.29 -17.39
N ASN A 373 -2.40 33.13 -17.96
CA ASN A 373 -2.74 33.91 -19.15
C ASN A 373 -2.86 33.02 -20.41
N ILE A 374 -2.07 31.95 -20.55
CA ILE A 374 -2.23 30.98 -21.65
C ILE A 374 -3.54 30.18 -21.49
N LEU A 375 -3.85 29.72 -20.27
CA LEU A 375 -5.10 29.02 -19.99
C LEU A 375 -6.33 29.95 -20.09
N LEU A 376 -6.21 31.22 -19.69
CA LEU A 376 -7.28 32.22 -19.84
C LEU A 376 -7.48 32.62 -21.30
N ASN A 377 -6.42 32.87 -22.08
CA ASN A 377 -6.55 33.23 -23.49
C ASN A 377 -7.19 32.09 -24.32
N ARG A 378 -6.96 30.82 -23.97
CA ARG A 378 -7.67 29.67 -24.56
C ARG A 378 -9.06 29.45 -23.96
N ALA A 379 -9.25 29.74 -22.67
CA ALA A 379 -10.58 29.79 -22.07
C ALA A 379 -11.44 30.92 -22.66
N ASP A 380 -10.85 32.01 -23.16
CA ASP A 380 -11.52 33.08 -23.90
C ASP A 380 -11.99 32.62 -25.29
N GLU A 381 -11.23 31.74 -25.97
CA GLU A 381 -11.70 31.05 -27.18
C GLU A 381 -12.87 30.10 -26.85
N TRP A 382 -12.79 29.36 -25.74
CA TRP A 382 -13.87 28.49 -25.26
C TRP A 382 -15.08 29.23 -24.66
N TYR A 383 -14.90 30.46 -24.16
CA TYR A 383 -15.96 31.32 -23.59
C TYR A 383 -17.03 31.68 -24.63
N SER A 384 -16.75 31.41 -25.91
CA SER A 384 -17.70 31.43 -27.03
C SER A 384 -18.78 30.35 -26.94
N ALA A 385 -18.46 29.19 -26.33
CA ALA A 385 -19.23 27.94 -26.40
C ALA A 385 -19.89 27.56 -25.05
N ARG A 386 -20.53 28.54 -24.38
CA ARG A 386 -21.07 28.43 -23.00
C ARG A 386 -22.23 27.43 -22.77
N SER A 387 -22.37 26.39 -23.60
CA SER A 387 -23.48 25.43 -23.61
C SER A 387 -23.21 24.10 -22.89
N GLY A 388 -21.98 23.85 -22.42
CA GLY A 388 -21.61 22.58 -21.80
C GLY A 388 -22.24 22.32 -20.43
N ASN A 389 -23.35 21.57 -20.44
CA ASN A 389 -24.09 21.16 -19.23
C ASN A 389 -23.53 19.84 -18.68
N PHE A 390 -22.54 19.91 -17.79
CA PHE A 390 -21.98 18.75 -17.07
C PHE A 390 -22.16 18.86 -15.54
N GLU A 391 -22.13 17.72 -14.84
CA GLU A 391 -22.35 17.61 -13.39
C GLU A 391 -21.05 17.44 -12.59
N ILE A 392 -20.88 18.28 -11.57
CA ILE A 392 -19.86 18.13 -10.52
C ILE A 392 -20.51 17.87 -9.15
N CYS A 393 -19.97 16.90 -8.41
CA CYS A 393 -20.45 16.53 -7.10
C CYS A 393 -19.46 16.98 -6.00
N ILE A 394 -20.00 17.60 -4.96
CA ILE A 394 -19.25 18.12 -3.80
C ILE A 394 -19.85 17.49 -2.53
N ASP A 395 -19.11 16.59 -1.88
CA ASP A 395 -19.56 15.89 -0.67
C ASP A 395 -18.78 16.30 0.59
N PHE A 396 -19.51 16.46 1.71
CA PHE A 396 -19.00 16.79 3.05
C PHE A 396 -18.98 15.57 4.01
N CYS A 397 -18.30 15.70 5.15
CA CYS A 397 -18.20 14.67 6.18
C CYS A 397 -19.11 14.98 7.39
N ALA A 398 -20.22 14.27 7.57
CA ALA A 398 -21.17 14.55 8.66
C ALA A 398 -20.77 14.03 10.06
N ASN A 399 -19.85 13.06 10.21
CA ASN A 399 -19.78 12.26 11.46
C ASN A 399 -18.38 11.81 11.94
N CYS A 400 -17.39 12.72 11.98
CA CYS A 400 -16.06 12.34 12.47
C CYS A 400 -15.98 12.26 14.01
N ARG A 401 -15.04 11.45 14.54
CA ARG A 401 -14.89 11.25 15.99
C ARG A 401 -14.51 12.54 16.77
N ARG A 402 -14.03 13.58 16.07
CA ARG A 402 -13.86 14.93 16.65
C ARG A 402 -15.19 15.69 16.76
N HIS A 403 -16.16 15.50 15.85
CA HIS A 403 -17.50 16.14 15.94
C HIS A 403 -18.28 15.73 17.21
N GLN A 404 -18.01 14.56 17.78
CA GLN A 404 -18.62 14.14 19.05
C GLN A 404 -18.09 14.90 20.28
N THR A 405 -17.01 15.70 20.14
CA THR A 405 -16.34 16.38 21.27
C THR A 405 -15.93 17.83 21.00
N SER A 406 -15.96 18.30 19.76
CA SER A 406 -15.66 19.69 19.37
C SER A 406 -16.65 20.18 18.31
N THR A 407 -17.20 21.37 18.53
CA THR A 407 -18.32 22.03 17.80
C THR A 407 -18.01 22.48 16.37
N TRP A 408 -16.95 21.98 15.74
CA TRP A 408 -16.42 22.52 14.50
C TRP A 408 -16.98 21.75 13.29
N HIS A 409 -17.49 22.51 12.31
CA HIS A 409 -18.24 22.08 11.12
C HIS A 409 -19.75 21.89 11.35
N ASN A 410 -20.42 23.00 11.66
CA ASN A 410 -21.87 23.17 11.48
C ASN A 410 -22.24 22.94 10.00
N SER A 411 -23.44 22.39 9.71
CA SER A 411 -23.98 22.31 8.34
C SER A 411 -23.98 23.68 7.64
N ASN A 412 -24.13 24.77 8.39
CA ASN A 412 -24.01 26.14 7.85
C ASN A 412 -22.58 26.44 7.34
N GLU A 413 -21.52 26.00 8.00
CA GLU A 413 -20.13 26.19 7.51
C GLU A 413 -19.84 25.38 6.24
N TYR A 414 -20.59 24.30 6.02
CA TYR A 414 -20.58 23.56 4.76
C TYR A 414 -21.36 24.32 3.69
N ILE A 415 -22.56 24.82 3.99
CA ILE A 415 -23.37 25.61 3.04
C ILE A 415 -22.66 26.92 2.66
N GLU A 416 -22.02 27.62 3.59
CA GLU A 416 -21.20 28.82 3.32
C GLU A 416 -20.03 28.50 2.38
N TRP A 417 -19.25 27.46 2.69
CA TRP A 417 -18.15 27.02 1.82
C TRP A 417 -18.65 26.53 0.45
N TYR A 418 -19.74 25.76 0.42
CA TYR A 418 -20.39 25.31 -0.80
C TYR A 418 -20.88 26.50 -1.63
N ASN A 419 -21.48 27.53 -1.04
CA ASN A 419 -21.97 28.71 -1.77
C ASN A 419 -20.84 29.59 -2.33
N ILE A 420 -19.68 29.64 -1.66
CA ILE A 420 -18.47 30.29 -2.18
C ILE A 420 -17.95 29.49 -3.38
N VAL A 421 -17.73 28.18 -3.22
CA VAL A 421 -17.25 27.30 -4.30
C VAL A 421 -18.24 27.23 -5.46
N TYR A 422 -19.54 27.21 -5.17
CA TYR A 422 -20.62 27.26 -6.16
C TYR A 422 -20.51 28.52 -6.99
N LYS A 423 -20.40 29.69 -6.35
CA LYS A 423 -20.28 30.97 -7.05
C LYS A 423 -19.04 31.01 -7.92
N ASP A 424 -17.87 30.72 -7.34
CA ASP A 424 -16.60 30.78 -8.05
C ASP A 424 -16.55 29.82 -9.26
N ILE A 425 -17.20 28.65 -9.17
CA ILE A 425 -17.30 27.70 -10.29
C ILE A 425 -18.36 28.13 -11.31
N ASN A 426 -19.51 28.67 -10.88
CA ASN A 426 -20.59 29.11 -11.76
C ASN A 426 -20.26 30.41 -12.53
N ASP A 427 -19.48 31.31 -11.93
CA ASP A 427 -19.00 32.54 -12.58
C ASP A 427 -18.03 32.21 -13.75
N GLU A 428 -17.24 31.13 -13.62
CA GLU A 428 -16.32 30.63 -14.65
C GLU A 428 -17.01 29.69 -15.66
N PHE A 429 -17.92 28.82 -15.20
CA PHE A 429 -18.62 27.80 -16.00
C PHE A 429 -20.16 27.94 -15.90
N PRO A 430 -20.79 28.90 -16.59
CA PRO A 430 -22.20 29.26 -16.39
C PRO A 430 -23.28 28.24 -16.82
N GLY A 431 -22.89 27.02 -17.23
CA GLY A 431 -23.79 25.88 -17.52
C GLY A 431 -23.58 24.65 -16.62
N ILE A 432 -22.61 24.68 -15.69
CA ILE A 432 -22.26 23.52 -14.87
C ILE A 432 -23.33 23.25 -13.79
N THR A 433 -23.73 21.99 -13.64
CA THR A 433 -24.64 21.57 -12.58
C THR A 433 -23.84 21.11 -11.36
N ILE A 434 -23.81 21.95 -10.31
CA ILE A 434 -23.10 21.65 -9.06
C ILE A 434 -24.10 20.98 -8.10
N ILE A 435 -23.78 19.76 -7.63
CA ILE A 435 -24.63 18.98 -6.73
C ILE A 435 -23.89 18.77 -5.40
N GLY A 436 -24.47 19.24 -4.29
CA GLY A 436 -23.94 19.00 -2.96
C GLY A 436 -24.48 17.72 -2.32
N ASN A 437 -23.63 16.90 -1.71
CA ASN A 437 -24.00 15.67 -0.98
C ASN A 437 -24.87 14.68 -1.79
N LYS A 438 -24.57 14.45 -3.08
CA LYS A 438 -25.44 13.69 -4.01
C LYS A 438 -25.86 12.31 -3.50
N TYR A 439 -24.96 11.60 -2.82
CA TYR A 439 -25.22 10.29 -2.18
C TYR A 439 -25.07 10.32 -0.65
N GLY A 440 -25.10 11.51 -0.05
CA GLY A 440 -24.77 11.69 1.36
C GLY A 440 -23.27 11.56 1.67
N PRO A 441 -22.89 11.78 2.94
CA PRO A 441 -21.50 11.96 3.35
C PRO A 441 -20.67 10.67 3.23
N PRO A 442 -19.56 10.64 2.46
CA PRO A 442 -18.67 9.49 2.41
C PRO A 442 -17.98 9.26 3.77
N THR A 443 -17.47 8.03 3.96
CA THR A 443 -16.80 7.54 5.17
C THR A 443 -15.98 8.59 5.93
N ILE A 444 -16.29 8.72 7.23
CA ILE A 444 -15.64 9.53 8.28
C ILE A 444 -14.27 10.15 7.89
N GLY A 445 -14.25 11.49 7.76
CA GLY A 445 -13.04 12.32 7.73
C GLY A 445 -12.55 12.75 6.33
N ILE A 446 -13.41 12.68 5.31
CA ILE A 446 -13.03 12.93 3.91
C ILE A 446 -13.98 13.97 3.29
N PHE A 447 -13.41 15.04 2.74
CA PHE A 447 -14.07 15.90 1.75
C PHE A 447 -13.79 15.30 0.36
N ALA A 448 -14.79 15.28 -0.52
CA ALA A 448 -14.62 14.75 -1.87
C ALA A 448 -15.26 15.69 -2.90
N VAL A 449 -14.48 16.05 -3.91
CA VAL A 449 -14.99 16.70 -5.12
C VAL A 449 -14.71 15.73 -6.27
N TYR A 450 -15.73 15.40 -7.03
CA TYR A 450 -15.64 14.42 -8.11
C TYR A 450 -16.61 14.73 -9.25
N LEU A 451 -16.22 14.30 -10.45
CA LEU A 451 -17.15 14.11 -11.53
C LEU A 451 -17.55 12.63 -11.53
N GLU A 452 -18.83 12.38 -11.78
CA GLU A 452 -19.27 11.02 -12.08
C GLU A 452 -19.01 10.73 -13.55
N TYR A 453 -18.89 9.44 -13.88
CA TYR A 453 -19.15 8.95 -15.23
C TYR A 453 -18.18 9.46 -16.33
N LEU A 454 -16.95 9.83 -15.97
CA LEU A 454 -15.92 10.35 -16.89
C LEU A 454 -14.57 9.65 -16.72
N GLY A 455 -14.02 9.13 -17.81
CA GLY A 455 -12.69 8.51 -17.88
C GLY A 455 -12.72 6.97 -17.94
N ALA A 456 -11.56 6.38 -18.26
CA ALA A 456 -11.41 4.93 -18.40
C ALA A 456 -11.62 4.20 -17.05
N GLU A 457 -12.10 2.95 -17.10
CA GLU A 457 -12.50 2.18 -15.90
C GLU A 457 -11.41 2.08 -14.83
N GLY A 458 -10.12 2.00 -15.23
CA GLY A 458 -8.99 1.97 -14.30
C GLY A 458 -8.71 3.27 -13.54
N GLY A 459 -9.24 4.41 -14.02
CA GLY A 459 -9.15 5.72 -13.35
C GLY A 459 -10.36 6.06 -12.47
N LEU A 460 -11.47 5.35 -12.66
CA LEU A 460 -12.70 5.51 -11.87
C LEU A 460 -12.59 4.81 -10.52
N ASP A 461 -13.24 5.36 -9.50
CA ASP A 461 -13.47 4.59 -8.26
C ASP A 461 -14.61 3.59 -8.41
N LYS A 462 -14.77 2.69 -7.43
CA LYS A 462 -15.79 1.63 -7.42
C LYS A 462 -17.26 2.08 -7.55
N PHE A 463 -17.53 3.38 -7.59
CA PHE A 463 -18.85 3.95 -7.85
C PHE A 463 -18.96 4.64 -9.22
N GLY A 464 -17.92 4.58 -10.07
CA GLY A 464 -17.86 5.25 -11.37
C GLY A 464 -17.45 6.72 -11.26
N ARG A 465 -16.58 7.09 -10.30
CA ARG A 465 -16.25 8.51 -10.00
C ARG A 465 -14.80 8.86 -10.27
N LEU A 466 -14.58 9.90 -11.06
CA LEU A 466 -13.30 10.57 -11.27
C LEU A 466 -13.10 11.62 -10.17
N LYS A 467 -12.09 11.43 -9.31
CA LYS A 467 -11.86 12.35 -8.19
C LYS A 467 -11.03 13.54 -8.62
N VAL A 468 -11.69 14.70 -8.64
CA VAL A 468 -11.08 16.02 -8.83
C VAL A 468 -10.24 16.40 -7.60
N TYR A 469 -10.72 16.11 -6.38
CA TYR A 469 -9.97 16.36 -5.14
C TYR A 469 -10.12 15.25 -4.10
N LYS A 470 -9.02 14.95 -3.38
CA LYS A 470 -9.01 13.99 -2.27
C LYS A 470 -7.85 14.21 -1.28
N ARG A 471 -8.01 15.14 -0.33
CA ARG A 471 -7.17 15.22 0.88
C ARG A 471 -7.97 14.85 2.14
N LYS A 472 -7.31 14.23 3.12
CA LYS A 472 -7.92 13.94 4.43
C LYS A 472 -7.90 15.20 5.29
N ASN A 473 -9.02 15.52 5.94
CA ASN A 473 -9.16 16.63 6.90
C ASN A 473 -8.88 18.06 6.38
N LEU A 474 -8.85 18.29 5.07
CA LEU A 474 -8.67 19.61 4.45
C LEU A 474 -9.81 19.89 3.46
N LYS A 475 -10.46 21.06 3.59
CA LYS A 475 -11.40 21.59 2.60
C LYS A 475 -10.58 22.04 1.38
N PRO A 476 -10.92 21.64 0.13
CA PRO A 476 -10.35 22.28 -1.03
C PRO A 476 -10.78 23.74 -1.09
N ASN A 477 -9.91 24.61 -1.63
CA ASN A 477 -10.35 25.94 -2.05
C ASN A 477 -10.97 25.86 -3.46
N SER A 478 -11.73 26.88 -3.87
CA SER A 478 -12.37 26.94 -5.19
C SER A 478 -11.35 26.88 -6.33
N ARG A 479 -10.18 27.49 -6.16
CA ARG A 479 -9.09 27.50 -7.15
C ARG A 479 -8.57 26.09 -7.47
N GLU A 480 -8.31 25.26 -6.46
CA GLU A 480 -7.89 23.86 -6.64
C GLU A 480 -8.90 23.04 -7.46
N ILE A 481 -10.19 23.35 -7.33
CA ILE A 481 -11.28 22.71 -8.08
C ILE A 481 -11.32 23.25 -9.52
N LEU A 482 -11.29 24.57 -9.69
CA LEU A 482 -11.28 25.25 -11.00
C LEU A 482 -10.10 24.82 -11.87
N ASP A 483 -8.87 24.84 -11.34
CA ASP A 483 -7.66 24.40 -12.06
C ASP A 483 -7.79 22.95 -12.55
N SER A 484 -8.47 22.11 -11.79
CA SER A 484 -8.74 20.72 -12.16
C SER A 484 -9.88 20.59 -13.17
N LEU A 485 -10.88 21.47 -13.16
CA LEU A 485 -11.96 21.52 -14.14
C LEU A 485 -11.47 22.01 -15.51
N TYR A 486 -10.62 23.04 -15.58
CA TYR A 486 -10.02 23.48 -16.85
C TYR A 486 -9.18 22.36 -17.49
N LEU A 487 -8.44 21.59 -16.69
CA LEU A 487 -7.69 20.43 -17.18
C LEU A 487 -8.60 19.33 -17.73
N ILE A 488 -9.78 19.11 -17.13
CA ILE A 488 -10.75 18.12 -17.63
C ILE A 488 -11.43 18.64 -18.91
N ALA A 489 -11.85 19.90 -18.96
CA ALA A 489 -12.39 20.50 -20.19
C ALA A 489 -11.36 20.46 -21.33
N TYR A 490 -10.08 20.74 -21.06
CA TYR A 490 -8.99 20.61 -22.03
C TYR A 490 -8.85 19.19 -22.60
N LEU A 491 -8.93 18.17 -21.75
CA LEU A 491 -8.80 16.76 -22.15
C LEU A 491 -9.97 16.25 -23.01
N PHE A 492 -11.10 16.97 -23.02
CA PHE A 492 -12.30 16.66 -23.77
C PHE A 492 -12.60 17.74 -24.83
N ASN A 493 -11.63 18.60 -25.18
CA ASN A 493 -11.74 19.77 -26.08
C ASN A 493 -12.73 20.89 -25.63
N ASP A 494 -13.91 20.53 -25.12
CA ASP A 494 -14.98 21.41 -24.67
C ASP A 494 -15.76 20.75 -23.49
N THR A 495 -16.24 21.58 -22.59
CA THR A 495 -17.29 21.30 -21.61
C THR A 495 -18.55 20.60 -22.16
N SER A 496 -18.91 20.80 -23.44
CA SER A 496 -20.02 20.07 -24.07
C SER A 496 -19.72 18.58 -24.23
N GLU A 497 -18.52 18.21 -24.70
CA GLU A 497 -18.10 16.80 -24.80
C GLU A 497 -18.03 16.14 -23.41
N VAL A 498 -17.60 16.88 -22.38
CA VAL A 498 -17.63 16.43 -20.97
C VAL A 498 -19.08 16.09 -20.55
N GLY A 499 -20.04 16.94 -20.89
CA GLY A 499 -21.47 16.71 -20.62
C GLY A 499 -22.04 15.53 -21.41
N GLU A 500 -21.70 15.41 -22.70
CA GLU A 500 -22.12 14.28 -23.54
C GLU A 500 -21.59 12.94 -23.04
N ALA A 501 -20.31 12.88 -22.64
CA ALA A 501 -19.70 11.67 -22.07
C ALA A 501 -20.38 11.24 -20.76
N GLN A 502 -20.69 12.18 -19.86
CA GLN A 502 -21.48 11.88 -18.66
C GLN A 502 -22.88 11.37 -18.99
N ASN A 503 -23.55 12.02 -19.95
CA ASN A 503 -24.92 11.65 -20.35
C ASN A 503 -24.96 10.29 -21.04
N ASP A 504 -23.98 9.95 -21.88
CA ASP A 504 -23.92 8.65 -22.53
C ASP A 504 -23.68 7.52 -21.52
N PHE A 505 -22.79 7.73 -20.55
CA PHE A 505 -22.59 6.79 -19.47
C PHE A 505 -23.85 6.66 -18.58
N LYS A 506 -24.53 7.77 -18.24
CA LYS A 506 -25.84 7.72 -17.54
C LYS A 506 -26.87 6.89 -18.31
N ARG A 507 -26.94 7.00 -19.64
CA ARG A 507 -27.81 6.16 -20.49
C ARG A 507 -27.44 4.68 -20.40
N ARG A 508 -26.16 4.33 -20.38
CA ARG A 508 -25.67 2.94 -20.34
C ARG A 508 -25.85 2.25 -18.98
N TYR A 509 -25.68 2.98 -17.87
CA TYR A 509 -25.59 2.38 -16.52
C TYR A 509 -26.68 2.84 -15.53
N GLY A 510 -27.54 3.77 -15.93
CA GLY A 510 -28.60 4.34 -15.09
C GLY A 510 -28.13 5.42 -14.12
N GLU A 511 -29.02 6.36 -13.79
CA GLU A 511 -28.79 7.28 -12.69
C GLU A 511 -29.08 6.58 -11.35
N LYS A 512 -28.17 6.74 -10.38
CA LYS A 512 -28.36 6.22 -9.02
C LYS A 512 -29.22 7.17 -8.20
N GLU A 513 -30.05 6.62 -7.33
CA GLU A 513 -30.89 7.41 -6.43
C GLU A 513 -30.08 8.44 -5.63
N ARG A 514 -30.58 9.68 -5.62
CA ARG A 514 -29.98 10.79 -4.87
C ARG A 514 -30.40 10.71 -3.41
N HIS A 515 -29.54 11.14 -2.50
CA HIS A 515 -29.88 11.24 -1.08
C HIS A 515 -30.95 12.31 -0.85
N SER A 516 -31.84 12.13 0.14
CA SER A 516 -32.90 13.08 0.45
C SER A 516 -32.40 14.46 0.91
N GLU A 517 -31.16 14.52 1.41
CA GLU A 517 -30.46 15.77 1.78
C GLU A 517 -29.56 16.30 0.64
N SER A 518 -29.69 15.80 -0.58
CA SER A 518 -28.92 16.26 -1.73
C SER A 518 -29.26 17.72 -2.05
N LEU A 519 -28.26 18.59 -2.07
CA LEU A 519 -28.38 19.99 -2.47
C LEU A 519 -28.45 20.07 -4.00
N THR A 520 -29.66 19.96 -4.54
CA THR A 520 -29.93 20.09 -5.98
C THR A 520 -30.66 21.40 -6.26
N GLY A 521 -29.97 22.33 -6.93
CA GLY A 521 -30.57 23.56 -7.43
C GLY A 521 -29.59 24.32 -8.32
N MET A 522 -30.10 24.99 -9.35
CA MET A 522 -29.30 25.90 -10.19
C MET A 522 -29.11 27.26 -9.50
N GLY A 523 -28.56 27.25 -8.28
CA GLY A 523 -28.29 28.45 -7.51
C GLY A 523 -27.64 28.15 -6.16
N GLN A 524 -27.12 29.21 -5.54
CA GLN A 524 -26.65 29.17 -4.16
C GLN A 524 -27.77 28.65 -3.25
N VAL A 525 -27.42 27.73 -2.36
CA VAL A 525 -28.36 27.22 -1.36
C VAL A 525 -28.63 28.34 -0.39
N SER A 526 -29.89 28.78 -0.29
CA SER A 526 -30.28 29.71 0.76
C SER A 526 -29.85 29.11 2.10
N ILE A 527 -28.93 29.78 2.78
CA ILE A 527 -28.72 29.53 4.20
C ILE A 527 -30.09 29.82 4.81
N GLU A 528 -30.76 28.80 5.33
CA GLU A 528 -31.92 29.03 6.19
C GLU A 528 -31.40 29.89 7.33
N ILE A 529 -31.68 31.20 7.26
CA ILE A 529 -31.59 32.09 8.39
C ILE A 529 -32.77 31.70 9.28
N LYS A 530 -32.65 30.52 9.92
CA LYS A 530 -33.35 30.22 11.17
C LYS A 530 -33.06 31.44 12.03
N PRO A 531 -34.07 32.29 12.28
CA PRO A 531 -33.87 33.69 12.68
C PRO A 531 -32.94 33.66 13.88
N LYS A 532 -31.71 34.19 13.69
CA LYS A 532 -30.50 33.86 14.48
C LYS A 532 -30.94 33.41 15.86
N THR A 533 -30.94 32.09 16.11
CA THR A 533 -31.60 31.51 17.30
C THR A 533 -30.80 31.90 18.53
N GLN A 534 -30.98 33.15 19.00
CA GLN A 534 -29.92 34.13 19.32
C GLN A 534 -28.58 33.47 19.65
N GLY A 535 -27.87 33.06 18.58
CA GLY A 535 -26.78 32.07 18.55
C GLY A 535 -26.56 31.20 19.79
N LYS A 536 -27.60 30.49 20.28
CA LYS A 536 -27.76 30.07 21.68
C LYS A 536 -26.92 30.94 22.60
N THR A 537 -27.51 32.05 23.08
CA THR A 537 -27.38 32.42 24.48
C THR A 537 -27.35 31.10 25.22
N VAL A 538 -26.14 30.73 25.69
CA VAL A 538 -25.98 29.82 26.81
C VAL A 538 -26.89 30.46 27.82
N THR A 539 -28.10 29.91 27.93
CA THR A 539 -29.25 30.62 28.49
C THR A 539 -28.91 30.68 29.95
N GLU A 540 -28.27 31.78 30.38
CA GLU A 540 -27.15 31.71 31.33
C GLU A 540 -27.60 30.86 32.48
N LEU A 541 -27.15 29.58 32.48
CA LEU A 541 -27.82 28.59 33.29
C LEU A 541 -27.54 29.06 34.69
N ASP A 542 -28.61 29.43 35.39
CA ASP A 542 -28.52 30.00 36.74
C ASP A 542 -27.51 29.16 37.49
N SER A 543 -26.60 29.80 38.23
CA SER A 543 -25.66 29.10 39.10
C SER A 543 -26.34 28.01 39.94
N GLU A 544 -27.62 28.22 40.29
CA GLU A 544 -28.50 27.31 41.03
C GLU A 544 -29.31 26.33 40.16
N THR A 545 -29.11 26.29 38.83
CA THR A 545 -29.72 25.29 37.94
C THR A 545 -29.17 23.91 38.27
N GLU A 546 -30.07 23.00 38.62
CA GLU A 546 -29.71 21.60 38.88
C GLU A 546 -29.46 20.82 37.58
N MET A 547 -28.27 20.24 37.49
CA MET A 547 -27.76 19.50 36.35
C MET A 547 -27.50 18.04 36.75
N PHE A 548 -27.92 17.10 35.91
CA PHE A 548 -27.64 15.68 36.04
C PHE A 548 -26.39 15.29 35.24
N CYS A 549 -25.33 14.91 35.95
CA CYS A 549 -24.04 14.48 35.42
C CYS A 549 -24.11 13.08 34.80
N ARG A 550 -23.83 12.98 33.50
CA ARG A 550 -23.83 11.74 32.70
C ARG A 550 -22.52 10.93 32.77
N ASN A 551 -21.53 11.37 33.55
CA ASN A 551 -20.27 10.63 33.70
C ASN A 551 -20.46 9.40 34.61
N TRP A 552 -20.09 8.21 34.13
CA TRP A 552 -20.19 6.96 34.89
C TRP A 552 -19.29 6.94 36.13
N GLY A 553 -19.78 6.39 37.25
CA GLY A 553 -19.03 6.39 38.53
C GLY A 553 -19.11 7.72 39.32
N CYS A 554 -19.84 8.72 38.81
CA CYS A 554 -20.00 10.01 39.49
C CYS A 554 -21.04 9.94 40.63
N LEU A 555 -20.56 9.91 41.88
CA LEU A 555 -21.43 9.88 43.07
C LEU A 555 -22.31 11.13 43.24
N LYS A 556 -21.87 12.27 42.70
CA LYS A 556 -22.67 13.52 42.65
C LYS A 556 -23.39 13.59 41.30
N LYS A 557 -24.41 12.74 41.12
CA LYS A 557 -25.25 12.73 39.91
C LYS A 557 -25.91 14.09 39.71
N LEU A 558 -26.53 14.65 40.74
CA LEU A 558 -27.06 16.00 40.72
C LEU A 558 -26.00 17.01 41.21
N TYR A 559 -25.85 18.11 40.49
CA TYR A 559 -24.95 19.21 40.84
C TYR A 559 -25.49 20.55 40.31
N LEU A 560 -25.18 21.64 40.99
CA LEU A 560 -25.56 22.98 40.54
C LEU A 560 -24.57 23.47 39.47
N TYR A 561 -25.07 24.03 38.37
CA TYR A 561 -24.27 24.43 37.21
C TYR A 561 -23.07 25.31 37.60
N GLY A 562 -23.29 26.31 38.47
CA GLY A 562 -22.25 27.23 38.95
C GLY A 562 -21.11 26.54 39.71
N LYS A 563 -21.32 25.34 40.25
CA LYS A 563 -20.32 24.58 41.04
C LYS A 563 -19.44 23.66 40.18
N ASN A 564 -19.60 23.65 38.84
CA ASN A 564 -18.84 22.74 37.95
C ASN A 564 -17.34 23.12 37.78
N HIS A 565 -16.92 24.33 38.16
CA HIS A 565 -15.64 24.93 37.74
C HIS A 565 -14.35 24.30 38.33
N LYS A 566 -14.41 23.27 39.20
CA LYS A 566 -13.24 22.72 39.94
C LYS A 566 -12.85 21.27 39.64
N LYS A 567 -13.18 20.72 38.47
CA LYS A 567 -13.01 19.28 38.16
C LYS A 567 -13.59 18.36 39.26
N ALA A 568 -14.74 18.75 39.81
CA ALA A 568 -15.34 18.13 40.99
C ALA A 568 -15.98 16.75 40.74
N CYS A 569 -16.11 16.34 39.47
CA CYS A 569 -16.61 15.03 39.09
C CYS A 569 -15.48 14.00 39.21
N LEU A 570 -15.66 12.99 40.06
CA LEU A 570 -14.83 11.80 40.06
C LEU A 570 -15.58 10.69 39.31
N TYR A 571 -15.04 10.22 38.18
CA TYR A 571 -15.73 9.34 37.23
C TYR A 571 -14.79 8.35 36.54
N HIS A 572 -15.35 7.35 35.86
CA HIS A 572 -14.61 6.41 35.01
C HIS A 572 -14.62 6.89 33.54
N PRO A 573 -13.46 7.26 32.95
CA PRO A 573 -13.34 7.53 31.52
C PRO A 573 -13.20 6.25 30.68
N GLY A 574 -12.98 5.11 31.34
CA GLY A 574 -12.98 3.78 30.73
C GLY A 574 -14.39 3.29 30.43
N ARG A 575 -14.48 2.17 29.70
CA ARG A 575 -15.72 1.39 29.56
C ARG A 575 -15.74 0.30 30.64
N TRP A 576 -16.92 -0.17 31.00
CA TRP A 576 -17.06 -1.46 31.66
C TRP A 576 -16.74 -2.57 30.64
N GLU A 577 -15.88 -3.52 31.01
CA GLU A 577 -15.65 -4.75 30.26
C GLU A 577 -16.29 -5.91 31.02
N PHE A 578 -17.28 -6.53 30.37
CA PHE A 578 -17.84 -7.81 30.79
C PHE A 578 -16.76 -8.87 30.83
N GLY A 579 -16.87 -9.78 31.79
CA GLY A 579 -16.01 -10.95 31.87
C GLY A 579 -16.12 -11.78 30.59
N SER A 580 -15.10 -12.60 30.31
CA SER A 580 -15.24 -13.56 29.22
C SER A 580 -16.39 -14.53 29.54
N VAL A 581 -17.09 -15.05 28.51
CA VAL A 581 -18.13 -16.09 28.66
C VAL A 581 -17.61 -17.35 29.39
N HIS A 582 -16.29 -17.54 29.46
CA HIS A 582 -15.61 -18.65 30.13
C HIS A 582 -14.96 -18.27 31.48
N GLY A 583 -15.28 -17.11 32.07
CA GLY A 583 -14.76 -16.67 33.37
C GLY A 583 -13.27 -16.29 33.42
N LEU A 584 -12.55 -16.30 32.28
CA LEU A 584 -11.09 -16.12 32.19
C LEU A 584 -10.56 -14.72 32.55
N TRP A 585 -11.42 -13.72 32.72
CA TRP A 585 -11.06 -12.44 33.35
C TRP A 585 -12.28 -11.86 34.09
N PRO A 586 -12.06 -11.19 35.24
CA PRO A 586 -13.14 -10.59 36.01
C PRO A 586 -13.75 -9.40 35.28
N GLU A 587 -15.04 -9.14 35.51
CA GLU A 587 -15.68 -7.91 35.04
C GLU A 587 -15.04 -6.69 35.71
N ASN A 588 -14.64 -5.68 34.93
CA ASN A 588 -13.99 -4.50 35.51
C ASN A 588 -14.03 -3.24 34.61
N TRP A 589 -13.79 -2.07 35.23
CA TRP A 589 -13.59 -0.81 34.51
C TRP A 589 -12.22 -0.77 33.84
N THR A 590 -12.17 -0.48 32.54
CA THR A 590 -10.89 -0.44 31.79
C THR A 590 -9.90 0.62 32.25
N CYS A 591 -10.32 1.64 33.01
CA CYS A 591 -9.39 2.67 33.52
C CYS A 591 -8.62 2.24 34.77
N CYS A 592 -9.24 1.48 35.67
CA CYS A 592 -8.73 1.26 37.04
C CYS A 592 -8.83 -0.18 37.52
N ARG A 593 -9.49 -1.06 36.77
CA ARG A 593 -9.82 -2.45 37.14
C ARG A 593 -10.70 -2.60 38.39
N GLY A 594 -11.36 -1.53 38.86
CA GLY A 594 -12.35 -1.58 39.94
C GLY A 594 -13.63 -2.33 39.53
N SER A 595 -14.42 -2.75 40.54
CA SER A 595 -15.72 -3.41 40.39
C SER A 595 -16.78 -2.48 39.78
N TRP A 596 -17.98 -3.02 39.50
CA TRP A 596 -19.03 -2.28 38.80
C TRP A 596 -19.44 -1.03 39.59
N GLU A 597 -19.61 -1.19 40.90
CA GLU A 597 -20.01 -0.21 41.90
C GLU A 597 -18.86 0.73 42.32
N SER A 598 -17.63 0.44 41.89
CA SER A 598 -16.46 1.22 42.31
C SER A 598 -16.60 2.69 41.91
N GLN A 599 -16.20 3.57 42.83
CA GLN A 599 -16.18 5.01 42.59
C GLN A 599 -15.24 5.34 41.41
N GLY A 600 -15.57 6.41 40.68
CA GLY A 600 -14.78 6.88 39.54
C GLY A 600 -13.27 6.95 39.78
N CYS A 601 -12.49 6.62 38.76
CA CYS A 601 -11.02 6.59 38.82
C CYS A 601 -10.33 7.91 38.42
N THR A 602 -11.06 8.94 37.95
CA THR A 602 -10.49 10.15 37.33
C THR A 602 -11.26 11.41 37.68
N HIS A 603 -10.55 12.47 38.04
CA HIS A 603 -11.12 13.80 38.28
C HIS A 603 -11.30 14.59 36.97
N GLY A 604 -12.49 15.17 36.77
CA GLY A 604 -12.80 16.03 35.64
C GLY A 604 -14.07 16.84 35.85
N PHE A 605 -14.54 17.51 34.79
CA PHE A 605 -15.75 18.31 34.83
C PHE A 605 -17.00 17.42 34.78
N HIS A 606 -18.07 17.80 35.47
CA HIS A 606 -19.35 17.13 35.33
C HIS A 606 -19.91 17.38 33.92
N ASN A 607 -20.27 16.30 33.23
CA ASN A 607 -20.92 16.35 31.93
C ASN A 607 -22.44 16.36 32.12
N GLY A 608 -22.99 17.52 32.48
CA GLY A 608 -24.40 17.66 32.87
C GLY A 608 -25.36 17.94 31.73
N VAL A 609 -26.61 17.49 31.92
CA VAL A 609 -27.80 18.06 31.28
C VAL A 609 -28.73 18.60 32.35
N ILE A 610 -29.62 19.54 32.01
CA ILE A 610 -30.65 20.04 32.95
C ILE A 610 -31.43 18.83 33.47
N ASN A 611 -31.67 18.75 34.80
CA ASN A 611 -32.25 17.55 35.43
C ASN A 611 -33.60 17.16 34.79
N GLN A 612 -34.45 18.15 34.49
CA GLN A 612 -35.75 17.97 33.81
C GLN A 612 -35.65 17.45 32.35
N GLN A 613 -34.46 17.44 31.75
CA GLN A 613 -34.18 16.99 30.38
C GLN A 613 -33.41 15.65 30.34
N VAL A 614 -33.38 14.91 31.46
CA VAL A 614 -32.75 13.60 31.52
C VAL A 614 -33.61 12.56 30.80
N MET A 615 -33.19 12.24 29.57
CA MET A 615 -33.71 11.09 28.83
C MET A 615 -33.11 9.79 29.39
N LYS A 616 -33.97 8.90 29.90
CA LYS A 616 -33.67 7.50 30.18
C LYS A 616 -33.76 6.67 28.90
N LYS A 617 -33.30 5.41 28.96
CA LYS A 617 -33.46 4.41 27.91
C LYS A 617 -34.19 3.19 28.45
N CYS A 618 -35.17 2.71 27.70
CA CYS A 618 -35.94 1.52 28.03
C CYS A 618 -35.04 0.28 28.03
N ILE A 619 -35.03 -0.45 29.14
CA ILE A 619 -34.26 -1.70 29.32
C ILE A 619 -35.08 -2.96 29.08
N ASN A 620 -36.38 -2.83 28.81
CA ASN A 620 -37.26 -3.95 28.50
C ASN A 620 -36.68 -4.75 27.32
N ARG A 621 -36.52 -6.05 27.55
CA ARG A 621 -35.76 -6.98 26.70
C ARG A 621 -36.35 -8.37 26.81
N GLY A 622 -36.19 -9.15 25.73
CA GLY A 622 -36.58 -10.56 25.74
C GLY A 622 -35.77 -11.41 26.71
N GLU A 623 -36.29 -12.60 26.96
CA GLU A 623 -35.61 -13.70 27.62
C GLU A 623 -34.23 -13.96 27.02
N LEU A 624 -33.31 -14.43 27.85
CA LEU A 624 -32.01 -14.87 27.40
C LEU A 624 -32.18 -16.19 26.62
N SER A 625 -31.75 -16.23 25.37
CA SER A 625 -31.67 -17.50 24.64
C SER A 625 -30.75 -18.47 25.37
N ALA A 626 -31.24 -19.67 25.66
CA ALA A 626 -30.47 -20.74 26.29
C ALA A 626 -29.19 -21.10 25.50
N LYS A 627 -29.19 -20.83 24.19
CA LYS A 627 -28.07 -21.10 23.28
C LYS A 627 -27.05 -19.96 23.18
N SER A 628 -27.48 -18.71 23.30
CA SER A 628 -26.60 -17.53 23.13
C SER A 628 -26.22 -16.84 24.44
N GLY A 629 -26.96 -17.10 25.53
CA GLY A 629 -26.86 -16.39 26.81
C GLY A 629 -27.27 -14.92 26.73
N ARG A 630 -27.99 -14.51 25.67
CA ARG A 630 -28.28 -13.11 25.34
C ARG A 630 -29.75 -12.93 24.92
N PRO A 631 -30.32 -11.74 25.13
CA PRO A 631 -31.66 -11.42 24.65
C PRO A 631 -31.61 -11.16 23.14
N ASP A 632 -32.55 -11.73 22.38
CA ASP A 632 -32.62 -11.49 20.93
C ASP A 632 -33.43 -10.22 20.58
N SER A 633 -34.19 -9.65 21.53
CA SER A 633 -34.94 -8.40 21.36
C SER A 633 -34.73 -7.42 22.53
N VAL A 634 -34.79 -6.11 22.25
CA VAL A 634 -34.79 -5.01 23.24
C VAL A 634 -35.64 -3.85 22.72
N CYS A 635 -36.34 -3.12 23.61
CA CYS A 635 -37.09 -1.93 23.23
C CYS A 635 -36.15 -0.74 22.89
N GLY A 636 -35.24 -0.39 23.81
CA GLY A 636 -34.23 0.66 23.60
C GLY A 636 -34.75 2.09 23.42
N MET A 637 -36.07 2.32 23.42
CA MET A 637 -36.69 3.64 23.28
C MET A 637 -36.17 4.63 24.33
N SER A 638 -35.98 5.89 23.95
CA SER A 638 -35.56 6.94 24.89
C SER A 638 -36.76 7.78 25.33
N PHE A 639 -36.95 7.96 26.63
CA PHE A 639 -38.06 8.70 27.23
C PHE A 639 -37.56 9.58 28.39
N PRO A 640 -38.19 10.73 28.69
CA PRO A 640 -37.78 11.56 29.81
C PRO A 640 -38.10 10.86 31.15
N ASP A 641 -37.31 11.15 32.19
CA ASP A 641 -37.53 10.62 33.53
C ASP A 641 -38.94 10.97 34.06
N PRO A 642 -39.81 9.97 34.35
CA PRO A 642 -41.17 10.22 34.84
C PRO A 642 -41.21 11.03 36.14
N ALA A 643 -40.19 10.90 36.99
CA ALA A 643 -40.11 11.63 38.25
C ALA A 643 -39.81 13.13 38.05
N THR A 644 -39.11 13.51 36.98
CA THR A 644 -38.73 14.91 36.72
C THR A 644 -39.63 15.63 35.72
N CYS A 645 -40.30 14.91 34.81
CA CYS A 645 -41.13 15.52 33.75
C CYS A 645 -42.56 15.86 34.21
N GLY A 646 -43.00 15.29 35.33
CA GLY A 646 -44.33 15.50 35.90
C GLY A 646 -45.49 14.98 35.03
N LYS A 647 -46.74 15.25 35.45
CA LYS A 647 -47.96 14.74 34.80
C LYS A 647 -48.21 15.23 33.35
N LYS A 648 -47.32 16.04 32.76
CA LYS A 648 -47.45 16.59 31.40
C LYS A 648 -46.93 15.66 30.30
N TYR A 649 -46.10 14.67 30.62
CA TYR A 649 -45.56 13.74 29.62
C TYR A 649 -46.32 12.40 29.66
N GLN A 650 -47.34 12.28 28.81
CA GLN A 650 -47.92 10.97 28.49
C GLN A 650 -47.00 10.27 27.48
N ILE A 651 -46.45 9.13 27.86
CA ILE A 651 -45.76 8.23 26.92
C ILE A 651 -46.84 7.69 25.98
N LYS A 652 -46.91 8.21 24.75
CA LYS A 652 -47.99 7.91 23.78
C LYS A 652 -47.93 6.51 23.17
N SER A 653 -46.94 5.69 23.54
CA SER A 653 -46.69 4.39 22.94
C SER A 653 -46.18 3.40 23.97
N ASP A 654 -46.93 2.33 24.15
CA ASP A 654 -46.58 1.16 24.95
C ASP A 654 -45.21 0.60 24.54
N CYS A 655 -44.55 -0.11 25.45
CA CYS A 655 -43.23 -0.68 25.22
C CYS A 655 -43.30 -1.93 24.34
N ARG A 656 -42.92 -1.80 23.06
CA ARG A 656 -42.88 -2.89 22.08
C ARG A 656 -41.52 -3.63 22.10
N TYR A 657 -41.53 -4.93 22.36
CA TYR A 657 -40.41 -5.87 22.22
C TYR A 657 -40.93 -7.32 22.25
N HIS A 658 -40.12 -8.35 22.02
CA HIS A 658 -40.53 -9.75 22.27
C HIS A 658 -40.01 -10.23 23.61
N THR A 659 -40.88 -10.73 24.48
CA THR A 659 -40.50 -11.28 25.80
C THR A 659 -39.70 -12.58 25.68
N GLY A 660 -39.73 -13.26 24.54
CA GLY A 660 -38.99 -14.49 24.28
C GLY A 660 -37.67 -14.30 23.53
N HIS A 661 -37.16 -15.39 22.98
CA HIS A 661 -35.96 -15.42 22.14
C HIS A 661 -36.22 -16.15 20.81
N ALA A 662 -35.29 -16.09 19.86
CA ALA A 662 -35.47 -16.67 18.53
C ALA A 662 -34.90 -18.10 18.45
N GLU A 663 -35.76 -19.11 18.39
CA GLU A 663 -35.36 -20.50 18.15
C GLU A 663 -35.31 -20.81 16.65
N CYS A 664 -34.29 -21.53 16.21
CA CYS A 664 -34.08 -21.88 14.81
C CYS A 664 -34.56 -23.31 14.55
N LEU A 665 -35.69 -23.45 13.83
CA LEU A 665 -36.35 -24.74 13.56
C LEU A 665 -35.88 -25.41 12.25
N GLY A 666 -35.01 -24.76 11.46
CA GLY A 666 -34.55 -25.32 10.18
C GLY A 666 -33.58 -24.42 9.43
N LYS A 667 -33.44 -24.64 8.11
CA LYS A 667 -32.62 -23.78 7.24
C LYS A 667 -33.31 -22.42 7.03
N ASN A 668 -33.08 -21.50 7.96
CA ASN A 668 -33.52 -20.10 8.01
C ASN A 668 -34.92 -19.80 8.56
N THR A 669 -35.67 -20.79 9.07
CA THR A 669 -36.91 -20.53 9.82
C THR A 669 -36.59 -20.28 11.30
N TYR A 670 -36.97 -19.10 11.80
CA TYR A 670 -36.89 -18.75 13.22
C TYR A 670 -38.29 -18.55 13.80
N VAL A 671 -38.51 -18.98 15.04
CA VAL A 671 -39.76 -18.79 15.77
C VAL A 671 -39.46 -18.11 17.11
N TRP A 672 -40.25 -17.11 17.48
CA TRP A 672 -40.14 -16.46 18.78
C TRP A 672 -40.83 -17.27 19.88
N THR A 673 -40.09 -17.67 20.93
CA THR A 673 -40.61 -18.54 22.00
C THR A 673 -41.82 -17.99 22.75
N CYS A 674 -41.99 -16.66 22.81
CA CYS A 674 -43.07 -16.01 23.55
C CYS A 674 -44.41 -15.93 22.82
N CYS A 675 -44.43 -16.06 21.50
CA CYS A 675 -45.65 -15.90 20.69
C CYS A 675 -45.83 -16.97 19.61
N ASN A 676 -44.88 -17.90 19.45
CA ASN A 676 -44.86 -18.94 18.41
C ASN A 676 -45.03 -18.40 16.98
N ALA A 677 -44.76 -17.11 16.75
CA ALA A 677 -44.81 -16.50 15.43
C ALA A 677 -43.54 -16.83 14.65
N GLU A 678 -43.70 -17.31 13.42
CA GLU A 678 -42.60 -17.46 12.46
C GLU A 678 -42.07 -16.08 12.06
N PHE A 679 -40.76 -15.88 12.22
CA PHE A 679 -40.07 -14.68 11.78
C PHE A 679 -40.00 -14.64 10.25
N ASN A 680 -40.96 -13.99 9.63
CA ASN A 680 -40.90 -13.54 8.24
C ASN A 680 -40.56 -12.04 8.23
N PRO A 681 -39.48 -11.61 7.55
CA PRO A 681 -38.99 -10.22 7.56
C PRO A 681 -39.94 -9.20 6.92
N ASN A 682 -41.08 -9.65 6.38
CA ASN A 682 -42.12 -8.81 5.78
C ASN A 682 -43.38 -8.66 6.67
N PHE A 683 -43.39 -9.13 7.92
CA PHE A 683 -44.53 -8.88 8.83
C PHE A 683 -44.61 -7.38 9.25
N PRO A 684 -45.81 -6.80 9.39
CA PRO A 684 -45.99 -5.45 9.91
C PRO A 684 -45.59 -5.28 11.38
N ASP A 685 -45.39 -4.03 11.79
CA ASP A 685 -44.98 -3.54 13.13
C ASP A 685 -45.94 -3.87 14.29
N ASP A 686 -46.97 -4.67 14.01
CA ASP A 686 -48.06 -5.03 14.94
C ASP A 686 -47.81 -6.39 15.64
N SER A 687 -46.68 -7.04 15.35
CA SER A 687 -46.36 -8.40 15.81
C SER A 687 -45.55 -8.50 17.11
N PHE A 688 -45.09 -7.37 17.67
CA PHE A 688 -44.33 -7.33 18.93
C PHE A 688 -45.20 -7.62 20.15
N CYS A 689 -44.60 -8.18 21.22
CA CYS A 689 -45.23 -8.16 22.53
C CYS A 689 -45.21 -6.72 23.09
N VAL A 690 -46.18 -6.41 23.96
CA VAL A 690 -46.43 -5.06 24.43
C VAL A 690 -46.50 -5.05 25.96
N GLU A 691 -45.66 -4.23 26.60
CA GLU A 691 -45.76 -3.90 28.02
C GLU A 691 -46.26 -2.46 28.20
N GLY A 692 -47.11 -2.22 29.21
CA GLY A 692 -47.72 -0.91 29.45
C GLY A 692 -46.72 0.18 29.88
N ASP A 693 -45.62 -0.19 30.56
CA ASP A 693 -44.64 0.75 31.09
C ASP A 693 -43.22 0.47 30.59
N HIS A 694 -42.44 1.54 30.36
CA HIS A 694 -41.02 1.45 30.00
C HIS A 694 -40.16 1.42 31.26
N ARG A 695 -39.42 0.33 31.51
CA ARG A 695 -38.47 0.26 32.64
C ARG A 695 -37.14 0.94 32.27
N PHE A 696 -36.45 1.47 33.28
CA PHE A 696 -35.06 1.93 33.18
C PHE A 696 -34.28 1.52 34.43
N ALA A 697 -32.96 1.49 34.35
CA ALA A 697 -32.07 1.28 35.49
C ALA A 697 -31.04 2.40 35.57
N GLU A 698 -30.44 2.60 36.74
CA GLU A 698 -29.34 3.55 36.92
C GLU A 698 -28.13 2.89 37.56
N TRP A 699 -26.91 3.17 37.05
CA TRP A 699 -25.69 2.78 37.74
C TRP A 699 -25.70 3.27 39.21
N PRO A 700 -25.34 2.45 40.20
CA PRO A 700 -24.65 1.15 40.09
C PRO A 700 -25.55 -0.10 40.02
N ASP A 701 -26.83 0.01 39.64
CA ASP A 701 -27.69 -1.16 39.42
C ASP A 701 -27.08 -2.12 38.38
N GLU A 702 -27.13 -3.43 38.65
CA GLU A 702 -26.73 -4.50 37.74
C GLU A 702 -27.53 -4.46 36.42
N GLU A 703 -28.82 -4.11 36.44
CA GLU A 703 -29.62 -3.98 35.22
C GLU A 703 -29.09 -2.87 34.30
N ALA A 704 -28.44 -1.84 34.84
CA ALA A 704 -27.84 -0.77 34.04
C ALA A 704 -26.61 -1.22 33.22
N LYS A 705 -26.07 -2.43 33.47
CA LYS A 705 -25.04 -3.04 32.60
C LYS A 705 -25.55 -3.24 31.17
N ILE A 706 -26.87 -3.40 30.95
CA ILE A 706 -27.47 -3.58 29.61
C ILE A 706 -27.07 -2.46 28.63
N TYR A 707 -26.89 -1.22 29.13
CA TYR A 707 -26.45 -0.07 28.32
C TYR A 707 -25.02 -0.19 27.77
N PHE A 708 -24.20 -1.10 28.30
CA PHE A 708 -22.82 -1.35 27.88
C PHE A 708 -22.71 -2.54 26.92
N VAL A 709 -23.68 -3.47 26.93
CA VAL A 709 -23.74 -4.63 26.03
C VAL A 709 -24.08 -4.23 24.59
N THR A 710 -24.81 -3.13 24.41
CA THR A 710 -25.56 -2.80 23.18
C THR A 710 -24.84 -1.91 22.15
N LYS A 711 -23.50 -1.79 22.20
CA LYS A 711 -22.74 -1.19 21.08
C LYS A 711 -22.56 -2.22 19.96
N SER A 712 -23.33 -2.06 18.88
CA SER A 712 -23.49 -3.00 17.78
C SER A 712 -22.20 -3.69 17.32
N LEU A 713 -22.18 -5.01 17.43
CA LEU A 713 -21.20 -5.87 16.77
C LEU A 713 -21.43 -5.81 15.26
N ASN A 714 -20.51 -5.19 14.52
CA ASN A 714 -20.48 -5.32 13.06
C ASN A 714 -20.39 -6.82 12.69
N LYS A 715 -21.41 -7.36 12.03
CA LYS A 715 -21.64 -8.80 11.79
C LYS A 715 -20.61 -9.53 10.89
N LYS A 716 -19.41 -8.99 10.67
CA LYS A 716 -18.37 -9.59 9.81
C LYS A 716 -16.98 -9.53 10.46
N GLY A 717 -16.61 -10.62 11.14
CA GLY A 717 -15.26 -10.82 11.68
C GLY A 717 -15.22 -11.77 12.89
N ARG A 718 -15.27 -13.09 12.65
CA ARG A 718 -14.73 -14.05 13.62
C ARG A 718 -13.20 -13.92 13.60
N THR A 719 -12.64 -13.07 14.45
CA THR A 719 -11.23 -13.23 14.85
C THR A 719 -11.12 -14.43 15.77
N SER A 720 -10.05 -15.21 15.67
CA SER A 720 -9.89 -16.37 16.54
C SER A 720 -9.70 -15.92 18.00
N PHE A 721 -10.02 -16.81 18.95
CA PHE A 721 -9.71 -16.61 20.37
C PHE A 721 -8.23 -16.21 20.57
N HIS A 722 -7.32 -16.82 19.78
CA HIS A 722 -5.89 -16.57 19.87
C HIS A 722 -5.49 -15.14 19.47
N ASP A 723 -6.18 -14.53 18.49
CA ASP A 723 -5.87 -13.17 18.01
C ASP A 723 -6.39 -12.10 18.98
N SER A 724 -7.55 -12.35 19.60
CA SER A 724 -8.10 -11.46 20.64
C SER A 724 -7.27 -11.55 21.92
N ALA A 725 -6.79 -12.75 22.30
CA ALA A 725 -5.91 -12.94 23.45
C ALA A 725 -4.49 -12.36 23.24
N LYS A 726 -3.97 -12.34 22.00
CA LYS A 726 -2.69 -11.69 21.67
C LYS A 726 -2.76 -10.16 21.66
N THR A 727 -3.95 -9.58 21.49
CA THR A 727 -4.16 -8.12 21.45
C THR A 727 -4.66 -7.55 22.77
N SER A 728 -5.32 -8.35 23.62
CA SER A 728 -5.56 -7.97 25.01
C SER A 728 -4.26 -8.11 25.81
N ARG A 729 -3.78 -7.00 26.39
CA ARG A 729 -2.56 -6.97 27.22
C ARG A 729 -2.75 -7.61 28.62
N PHE A 730 -3.60 -8.65 28.70
CA PHE A 730 -4.11 -9.19 29.97
C PHE A 730 -3.25 -10.32 30.56
N PHE A 731 -2.42 -10.98 29.74
CA PHE A 731 -1.64 -12.15 30.16
C PHE A 731 -0.18 -11.86 30.57
N ASN A 732 0.22 -10.60 30.77
CA ASN A 732 1.44 -10.31 31.51
C ASN A 732 1.12 -10.33 33.01
N SER A 733 1.63 -11.34 33.72
CA SER A 733 1.62 -11.45 35.20
C SER A 733 2.23 -10.22 35.90
N ASP A 734 3.11 -9.50 35.20
CA ASP A 734 4.00 -8.51 35.79
C ASP A 734 3.49 -7.07 35.63
N ILE A 735 2.23 -6.87 35.21
CA ILE A 735 1.62 -5.54 35.15
C ILE A 735 1.31 -5.06 36.57
N LYS A 736 2.30 -4.41 37.18
CA LYS A 736 2.12 -3.59 38.37
C LYS A 736 0.92 -2.64 38.15
N PRO A 737 0.07 -2.41 39.17
CA PRO A 737 -1.09 -1.53 39.04
C PRO A 737 -0.67 -0.16 38.51
N TYR A 738 -1.56 0.50 37.77
CA TYR A 738 -1.29 1.78 37.11
C TYR A 738 -0.92 2.84 38.16
N VAL A 739 0.38 3.00 38.41
CA VAL A 739 0.88 3.89 39.46
C VAL A 739 0.47 5.31 39.08
N ASN A 740 -0.27 5.97 39.98
CA ASN A 740 -0.81 7.30 39.72
C ASN A 740 0.33 8.23 39.25
N PRO A 741 0.27 8.79 38.02
CA PRO A 741 1.35 9.62 37.49
C PRO A 741 1.70 10.82 38.38
N TYR A 742 0.74 11.30 39.18
CA TYR A 742 0.96 12.34 40.18
C TYR A 742 1.86 11.88 41.33
N LEU A 743 1.69 10.65 41.83
CA LEU A 743 2.55 10.10 42.88
C LEU A 743 3.97 9.85 42.35
N VAL A 744 4.10 9.29 41.15
CA VAL A 744 5.42 9.12 40.49
C VAL A 744 6.11 10.47 40.26
N LYS A 745 5.35 11.51 39.90
CA LYS A 745 5.90 12.87 39.76
C LYS A 745 6.35 13.44 41.10
N LYS A 746 5.52 13.31 42.15
CA LYS A 746 5.84 13.81 43.50
C LYS A 746 7.03 13.07 44.12
N GLU A 747 7.16 11.77 43.90
CA GLU A 747 8.35 10.99 44.30
C GLU A 747 9.60 11.40 43.52
N LYS A 748 9.48 11.71 42.21
CA LYS A 748 10.59 12.26 41.42
C LYS A 748 11.02 13.65 41.90
N GLU A 749 10.07 14.54 42.16
CA GLU A 749 10.30 15.90 42.70
C GLU A 749 10.98 15.83 44.08
N ALA A 750 10.51 14.96 44.98
CA ALA A 750 11.13 14.76 46.29
C ALA A 750 12.57 14.21 46.21
N LEU A 751 12.94 13.58 45.09
CA LEU A 751 14.24 12.94 44.84
C LEU A 751 14.99 13.63 43.69
N GLU A 752 14.75 14.94 43.48
CA GLU A 752 15.30 15.68 42.34
C GLU A 752 16.78 16.05 42.50
N ASN A 753 17.21 16.26 43.75
CA ASN A 753 18.57 16.66 44.13
C ASN A 753 19.51 15.48 44.37
N GLU A 754 18.99 14.25 44.35
CA GLU A 754 19.80 13.04 44.55
C GLU A 754 20.51 12.60 43.26
N ASN A 755 21.73 12.10 43.42
CA ASN A 755 22.56 11.61 42.32
C ASN A 755 21.95 10.37 41.64
N ARG A 756 21.93 10.37 40.31
CA ARG A 756 21.41 9.30 39.45
C ARG A 756 22.47 8.90 38.44
N TYR A 757 22.59 7.59 38.16
CA TYR A 757 23.39 7.12 37.03
C TYR A 757 22.58 7.28 35.76
N CYS A 758 23.14 7.91 34.72
CA CYS A 758 22.52 7.88 33.41
C CYS A 758 22.61 6.47 32.79
N LEU A 759 21.48 5.96 32.30
CA LEU A 759 21.38 4.67 31.61
C LEU A 759 21.43 4.81 30.08
N ASN A 760 21.37 6.03 29.54
CA ASN A 760 21.46 6.28 28.10
C ASN A 760 22.86 5.91 27.59
N TRP A 761 22.95 5.31 26.40
CA TRP A 761 24.21 4.76 25.90
C TRP A 761 25.25 5.83 25.52
N ALA A 762 26.53 5.58 25.79
CA ALA A 762 27.62 6.56 25.71
C ALA A 762 27.50 7.79 26.64
N CYS A 763 26.55 7.78 27.59
CA CYS A 763 26.33 8.87 28.54
C CYS A 763 26.59 8.34 29.96
N GLU A 764 27.86 8.41 30.39
CA GLU A 764 28.34 7.84 31.66
C GLU A 764 28.18 8.78 32.87
N SER A 765 27.60 9.96 32.66
CA SER A 765 27.46 10.99 33.68
C SER A 765 26.56 10.56 34.85
N VAL A 766 27.02 10.86 36.06
CA VAL A 766 26.14 11.02 37.22
C VAL A 766 25.46 12.38 37.12
N TYR A 767 24.14 12.44 37.32
CA TYR A 767 23.34 13.66 37.16
C TYR A 767 22.31 13.79 38.29
N LYS A 768 21.73 14.97 38.48
CA LYS A 768 20.57 15.21 39.34
C LYS A 768 19.37 15.60 38.46
N GLU A 769 18.15 15.23 38.86
CA GLU A 769 16.95 15.53 38.04
C GLU A 769 16.70 17.05 37.94
N ILE A 770 17.12 17.83 38.95
CA ILE A 770 17.04 19.31 38.93
C ILE A 770 17.91 19.94 37.82
N ASP A 771 19.04 19.31 37.47
CA ASP A 771 19.95 19.76 36.40
C ASP A 771 19.60 19.14 35.03
N ASN A 772 18.63 18.20 35.00
CA ASN A 772 18.34 17.32 33.88
C ASN A 772 17.43 17.97 32.82
N ASN A 773 17.96 18.98 32.11
CA ASN A 773 17.28 19.68 31.02
C ASN A 773 17.17 18.82 29.73
N ASP A 774 16.28 19.20 28.81
CA ASP A 774 15.90 18.42 27.61
C ASP A 774 17.03 18.05 26.63
N LYS A 775 18.22 18.63 26.80
CA LYS A 775 19.43 18.37 25.98
C LYS A 775 20.70 18.11 26.82
N ALA A 776 20.57 17.72 28.09
CA ALA A 776 21.72 17.58 29.01
C ALA A 776 22.64 16.37 28.70
N CYS A 777 22.10 15.29 28.16
CA CYS A 777 22.81 14.03 27.90
C CYS A 777 23.09 13.82 26.41
N LYS A 778 24.37 13.73 26.05
CA LYS A 778 24.82 13.30 24.71
C LYS A 778 24.93 11.77 24.70
N CYS A 779 24.04 11.08 23.98
CA CYS A 779 23.94 9.62 23.98
C CYS A 779 23.62 9.03 22.60
N HIS A 780 23.79 7.72 22.44
CA HIS A 780 23.21 6.99 21.31
C HIS A 780 21.79 6.55 21.60
N THR A 781 20.84 7.05 20.80
CA THR A 781 19.40 6.73 20.88
C THR A 781 19.03 5.47 20.10
N GLY A 782 19.88 5.05 19.16
CA GLY A 782 19.78 3.78 18.47
C GLY A 782 20.23 2.60 19.35
N TYR A 783 20.02 1.39 18.85
CA TYR A 783 20.68 0.20 19.38
C TYR A 783 21.94 -0.11 18.58
N TRP A 784 22.88 -0.82 19.21
CA TRP A 784 24.03 -1.40 18.54
C TRP A 784 23.58 -2.56 17.65
N ASP A 785 23.87 -2.52 16.36
CA ASP A 785 23.39 -3.49 15.38
C ASP A 785 24.53 -4.00 14.50
N PHE A 786 24.35 -5.23 14.02
CA PHE A 786 25.24 -5.88 13.03
C PHE A 786 24.53 -5.83 11.67
N GLY A 787 23.91 -4.69 11.38
CA GLY A 787 23.17 -4.46 10.15
C GLY A 787 24.09 -4.16 8.98
N HIS A 788 23.48 -4.05 7.80
CA HIS A 788 24.16 -3.60 6.59
C HIS A 788 24.67 -2.16 6.75
N SER A 789 25.96 -1.99 7.05
CA SER A 789 26.63 -0.69 7.20
C SER A 789 26.82 0.07 5.88
N GLY A 790 26.82 -0.65 4.74
CA GLY A 790 26.90 -0.04 3.42
C GLY A 790 27.30 -1.02 2.32
N ILE A 791 27.35 -0.52 1.08
CA ILE A 791 28.01 -1.20 -0.04
C ILE A 791 29.25 -0.36 -0.38
N LEU A 792 30.45 -0.90 -0.17
CA LEU A 792 31.65 -0.30 -0.74
C LEU A 792 31.62 -0.52 -2.26
N LYS A 793 31.52 0.57 -3.03
CA LYS A 793 31.63 0.51 -4.49
C LYS A 793 33.11 0.53 -4.93
N GLY A 794 33.73 -0.64 -4.83
CA GLY A 794 34.91 -0.99 -5.64
C GLY A 794 34.52 -1.73 -6.92
N LYS A 795 35.49 -2.39 -7.58
CA LYS A 795 35.22 -3.32 -8.71
C LYS A 795 34.38 -4.54 -8.29
N GLU A 796 34.33 -4.83 -7.01
CA GLU A 796 33.46 -5.83 -6.40
C GLU A 796 32.54 -5.13 -5.40
N THR A 797 31.23 -5.39 -5.46
CA THR A 797 30.28 -4.90 -4.46
C THR A 797 30.40 -5.74 -3.19
N ILE A 798 31.34 -5.36 -2.32
CA ILE A 798 31.45 -5.94 -1.00
C ILE A 798 30.35 -5.31 -0.12
N VAL A 799 29.40 -6.13 0.30
CA VAL A 799 28.41 -5.75 1.31
C VAL A 799 29.13 -5.70 2.65
N LEU A 800 29.32 -4.50 3.19
CA LEU A 800 29.89 -4.34 4.53
C LEU A 800 28.80 -4.59 5.57
N TRP A 801 29.01 -5.64 6.34
CA TRP A 801 28.28 -5.94 7.57
C TRP A 801 29.15 -5.55 8.77
N GLU A 802 29.46 -4.25 8.88
CA GLU A 802 30.21 -3.73 10.01
C GLU A 802 29.27 -3.39 11.19
N PRO A 803 29.66 -3.75 12.43
CA PRO A 803 28.89 -3.40 13.62
C PRO A 803 28.83 -1.87 13.82
N HIS A 804 27.63 -1.31 14.02
CA HIS A 804 27.45 0.14 14.11
C HIS A 804 26.23 0.57 14.96
N TRP A 805 26.24 1.82 15.40
CA TRP A 805 25.10 2.45 16.06
C TRP A 805 24.02 2.83 15.05
N ARG A 806 22.80 2.30 15.20
CA ARG A 806 21.69 2.57 14.28
C ARG A 806 21.22 4.03 14.20
N CYS A 807 21.67 4.91 15.09
CA CYS A 807 21.35 6.35 15.00
C CYS A 807 22.30 7.14 14.09
N CYS A 808 23.55 6.72 13.91
CA CYS A 808 24.59 7.53 13.26
C CYS A 808 25.59 6.76 12.38
N GLY A 809 25.58 5.42 12.40
CA GLY A 809 26.60 4.60 11.75
C GLY A 809 27.95 4.56 12.48
N GLY A 810 28.07 5.22 13.63
CA GLY A 810 29.30 5.27 14.43
C GLY A 810 29.71 3.92 15.03
N LYS A 811 30.98 3.83 15.44
CA LYS A 811 31.62 2.69 16.12
C LYS A 811 31.16 2.56 17.57
N TRP A 812 31.49 1.43 18.19
CA TRP A 812 30.99 1.08 19.53
C TRP A 812 31.44 2.09 20.59
N GLU A 813 32.66 2.57 20.43
CA GLU A 813 33.39 3.50 21.28
C GLU A 813 33.06 4.98 21.01
N ASP A 814 32.27 5.28 19.97
CA ASP A 814 31.97 6.67 19.58
C ASP A 814 31.08 7.37 20.61
N VAL A 815 31.36 8.65 20.88
CA VAL A 815 30.51 9.50 21.73
C VAL A 815 29.09 9.65 21.15
N GLY A 816 28.10 9.85 22.02
CA GLY A 816 26.69 9.83 21.67
C GLY A 816 26.26 10.74 20.50
N CYS A 817 25.39 10.22 19.63
CA CYS A 817 24.88 10.90 18.43
C CYS A 817 23.77 11.96 18.69
N THR A 818 23.07 11.92 19.83
CA THR A 818 21.87 12.72 20.08
C THR A 818 21.90 13.38 21.46
N LEU A 819 21.44 14.63 21.57
CA LEU A 819 21.19 15.31 22.84
C LEU A 819 19.75 15.06 23.32
N ILE A 820 19.58 14.48 24.50
CA ILE A 820 18.30 14.24 25.18
C ILE A 820 18.41 14.50 26.70
N ARG A 821 17.35 14.27 27.49
CA ARG A 821 17.43 14.17 28.95
C ARG A 821 18.22 12.94 29.38
N HIS A 822 19.00 13.05 30.46
CA HIS A 822 19.45 11.89 31.21
C HIS A 822 18.25 11.08 31.72
N ASN A 823 18.42 9.78 31.87
CA ASN A 823 17.41 8.91 32.44
C ASN A 823 18.07 7.78 33.23
N GLY A 824 17.65 7.56 34.48
CA GLY A 824 18.13 6.46 35.28
C GLY A 824 17.79 6.47 36.77
N PRO A 825 18.16 5.40 37.48
CA PRO A 825 17.91 5.22 38.89
C PRO A 825 18.88 6.06 39.74
N LEU A 826 18.50 6.21 41.01
CA LEU A 826 19.39 6.74 42.03
C LEU A 826 20.64 5.89 42.18
N VAL A 827 21.79 6.52 42.36
CA VAL A 827 23.09 5.86 42.64
C VAL A 827 22.95 4.90 43.84
N ALA A 828 22.26 5.33 44.89
CA ALA A 828 22.03 4.52 46.10
C ALA A 828 21.08 3.31 45.91
N LYS A 829 20.38 3.19 44.77
CA LYS A 829 19.45 2.09 44.46
C LYS A 829 19.92 1.20 43.31
N MET A 830 21.15 1.40 42.84
CA MET A 830 21.72 0.66 41.72
C MET A 830 23.05 0.05 42.14
N GLU A 831 23.14 -1.28 42.06
CA GLU A 831 24.41 -2.00 42.20
C GLU A 831 25.40 -1.53 41.14
N GLU A 832 26.70 -1.52 41.47
CA GLU A 832 27.71 -1.03 40.55
C GLU A 832 27.74 -1.88 39.27
N ARG A 833 27.64 -1.22 38.12
CA ARG A 833 27.69 -1.89 36.81
C ARG A 833 29.05 -2.56 36.62
N LYS A 834 29.08 -3.90 36.68
CA LYS A 834 30.26 -4.71 36.32
C LYS A 834 30.88 -4.30 34.98
N TRP A 835 30.03 -4.01 33.99
CA TRP A 835 30.43 -3.55 32.67
C TRP A 835 29.98 -2.11 32.44
N ARG A 836 30.95 -1.20 32.28
CA ARG A 836 30.74 0.20 31.87
C ARG A 836 30.93 0.32 30.36
N TRP A 837 30.41 1.37 29.73
CA TRP A 837 30.67 1.59 28.31
C TRP A 837 32.08 2.22 28.15
N PRO A 838 32.82 2.02 27.05
CA PRO A 838 32.59 1.11 25.93
C PRO A 838 33.22 -0.28 26.14
N SER A 839 33.20 -0.87 27.34
CA SER A 839 33.76 -2.24 27.51
C SER A 839 33.03 -3.28 26.66
N GLU A 840 33.75 -4.27 26.12
CA GLU A 840 33.16 -5.38 25.33
C GLU A 840 32.04 -6.08 26.10
N GLY A 841 32.21 -6.34 27.40
CA GLY A 841 31.19 -6.96 28.24
C GLY A 841 29.86 -6.21 28.28
N ALA A 842 29.85 -4.88 28.08
CA ALA A 842 28.62 -4.09 28.03
C ALA A 842 27.79 -4.38 26.77
N LYS A 843 28.35 -4.98 25.71
CA LYS A 843 27.58 -5.45 24.53
C LYS A 843 26.54 -6.51 24.90
N ARG A 844 26.74 -7.27 26.00
CA ARG A 844 25.73 -8.23 26.51
C ARG A 844 24.40 -7.56 26.91
N MET A 845 24.42 -6.28 27.24
CA MET A 845 23.21 -5.53 27.65
C MET A 845 22.32 -5.12 26.47
N PHE A 846 22.76 -5.36 25.23
CA PHE A 846 22.07 -5.00 23.99
C PHE A 846 21.35 -6.22 23.42
N LEU A 847 20.23 -6.59 24.05
CA LEU A 847 19.33 -7.60 23.50
C LEU A 847 18.81 -7.13 22.13
N LYS A 848 19.17 -7.87 21.08
CA LYS A 848 18.70 -7.60 19.72
C LYS A 848 17.19 -7.83 19.67
N LYS A 849 16.42 -6.78 19.33
CA LYS A 849 14.98 -6.94 19.07
C LYS A 849 14.77 -7.46 17.65
N ILE A 850 14.83 -8.78 17.53
CA ILE A 850 14.60 -9.52 16.29
C ILE A 850 13.12 -9.37 15.90
N SER A 851 12.84 -9.09 14.64
CA SER A 851 11.45 -9.08 14.18
C SER A 851 10.93 -10.53 14.10
N HIS A 852 9.64 -10.74 14.38
CA HIS A 852 9.01 -12.07 14.31
C HIS A 852 9.16 -12.76 12.93
N LEU A 853 9.45 -12.00 11.85
CA LEU A 853 9.80 -12.56 10.54
C LEU A 853 11.22 -13.14 10.51
N TRP A 854 12.19 -12.47 11.15
CA TRP A 854 13.56 -12.95 11.29
C TRP A 854 13.67 -14.07 12.32
N GLN A 855 12.88 -14.03 13.40
CA GLN A 855 12.83 -15.12 14.39
C GLN A 855 12.46 -16.44 13.71
N ARG A 856 11.35 -16.47 12.96
CA ARG A 856 10.96 -17.66 12.17
C ARG A 856 12.02 -18.13 11.19
N LYS A 857 12.87 -17.23 10.70
CA LYS A 857 14.01 -17.63 9.87
C LYS A 857 15.05 -18.33 10.74
N LEU A 858 15.52 -17.68 11.81
CA LEU A 858 16.47 -18.27 12.77
C LEU A 858 16.01 -19.63 13.31
N ASP A 859 14.73 -19.78 13.63
CA ASP A 859 14.12 -21.04 14.08
C ASP A 859 14.33 -22.19 13.07
N SER A 860 14.43 -21.88 11.77
CA SER A 860 14.72 -22.84 10.69
C SER A 860 16.21 -23.05 10.38
N GLU A 861 17.10 -22.25 10.99
CA GLU A 861 18.56 -22.26 10.72
C GLU A 861 19.37 -22.90 11.86
N HIS A 862 18.71 -23.43 12.90
CA HIS A 862 19.36 -24.14 14.01
C HIS A 862 19.88 -25.52 13.60
N LEU A 863 21.07 -25.56 13.01
CA LEU A 863 21.77 -26.79 12.63
C LEU A 863 22.39 -27.50 13.85
N SER A 864 22.14 -28.81 13.97
CA SER A 864 22.80 -29.67 14.96
C SER A 864 24.27 -29.93 14.63
N ARG A 865 25.07 -30.39 15.61
CA ARG A 865 26.49 -30.76 15.39
C ARG A 865 26.67 -31.81 14.29
N LYS A 866 25.70 -32.72 14.14
CA LYS A 866 25.70 -33.73 13.08
C LYS A 866 25.49 -33.12 11.70
N GLU A 867 24.56 -32.18 11.54
CA GLU A 867 24.28 -31.52 10.25
C GLU A 867 25.43 -30.59 9.84
N VAL A 868 26.01 -29.84 10.77
CA VAL A 868 27.22 -29.03 10.50
C VAL A 868 28.39 -29.92 10.09
N SER A 869 28.58 -31.07 10.77
CA SER A 869 29.57 -32.10 10.43
C SER A 869 29.37 -32.68 9.02
N GLN A 870 28.13 -32.99 8.63
CA GLN A 870 27.80 -33.48 7.28
C GLN A 870 27.98 -32.40 6.20
N LYS A 871 27.59 -31.15 6.47
CA LYS A 871 27.82 -30.02 5.57
C LYS A 871 29.32 -29.76 5.38
N TYR A 872 30.14 -29.92 6.43
CA TYR A 872 31.60 -29.82 6.34
C TYR A 872 32.19 -30.86 5.38
N ASP A 873 31.81 -32.13 5.52
CA ASP A 873 32.31 -33.21 4.66
C ASP A 873 31.88 -33.02 3.20
N SER A 874 30.63 -32.62 2.99
CA SER A 874 30.07 -32.33 1.67
C SER A 874 30.80 -31.17 0.99
N PHE A 875 31.04 -30.07 1.71
CA PHE A 875 31.75 -28.91 1.17
C PHE A 875 33.23 -29.21 0.88
N CYS A 876 33.91 -29.96 1.77
CA CYS A 876 35.28 -30.40 1.52
C CYS A 876 35.36 -31.28 0.25
N SER A 877 34.39 -32.18 0.06
CA SER A 877 34.26 -33.01 -1.14
C SER A 877 34.01 -32.18 -2.40
N GLU A 878 33.14 -31.16 -2.35
CA GLU A 878 32.86 -30.23 -3.46
C GLU A 878 34.14 -29.52 -3.93
N ILE A 879 34.97 -29.04 -3.00
CA ILE A 879 36.24 -28.35 -3.31
C ILE A 879 37.42 -29.32 -3.52
N SER A 880 37.16 -30.63 -3.61
CA SER A 880 38.18 -31.68 -3.80
C SER A 880 39.31 -31.68 -2.75
N SER A 881 38.99 -31.31 -1.49
CA SER A 881 39.92 -31.35 -0.36
C SER A 881 39.44 -32.32 0.72
N LYS A 882 40.37 -32.88 1.51
CA LYS A 882 40.02 -33.68 2.71
C LYS A 882 39.78 -32.84 3.96
N ILE A 883 40.30 -31.62 3.99
CA ILE A 883 40.29 -30.71 5.15
C ILE A 883 40.00 -29.30 4.62
N LEU A 884 39.21 -28.49 5.33
CA LEU A 884 38.81 -27.15 4.92
C LEU A 884 40.04 -26.21 4.84
N PRO A 885 40.38 -25.64 3.65
CA PRO A 885 41.39 -24.60 3.55
C PRO A 885 40.95 -23.33 4.29
N SER A 886 41.84 -22.66 5.01
CA SER A 886 41.49 -21.51 5.87
C SER A 886 40.89 -20.35 5.08
N ASN A 887 41.41 -20.09 3.88
CA ASN A 887 40.89 -19.08 2.96
C ASN A 887 39.45 -19.37 2.47
N MET A 888 38.95 -20.61 2.61
CA MET A 888 37.58 -21.01 2.24
C MET A 888 36.60 -20.98 3.42
N LEU A 889 37.05 -20.64 4.63
CA LEU A 889 36.23 -20.58 5.85
C LEU A 889 35.01 -19.65 5.71
N HIS A 890 35.19 -18.49 5.06
CA HIS A 890 34.11 -17.54 4.80
C HIS A 890 33.01 -18.15 3.92
N ARG A 891 33.37 -18.90 2.87
CA ARG A 891 32.40 -19.57 1.98
C ARG A 891 31.68 -20.71 2.70
N PHE A 892 32.40 -21.47 3.54
CA PHE A 892 31.77 -22.53 4.32
C PHE A 892 30.79 -21.99 5.37
N THR A 893 31.17 -20.94 6.11
CA THR A 893 30.28 -20.31 7.10
C THR A 893 29.08 -19.59 6.48
N LEU A 894 29.16 -19.18 5.20
CA LEU A 894 27.98 -18.75 4.43
C LEU A 894 27.00 -19.91 4.16
N ILE A 895 27.46 -21.13 3.88
CA ILE A 895 26.62 -22.35 3.70
C ILE A 895 25.97 -22.82 5.02
N LEU A 896 26.58 -22.46 6.14
CA LEU A 896 26.02 -22.60 7.49
C LEU A 896 25.18 -21.39 7.91
N HIS A 897 24.91 -20.45 7.00
CA HIS A 897 24.06 -19.29 7.22
C HIS A 897 24.48 -18.40 8.42
N LEU A 898 25.80 -18.30 8.69
CA LEU A 898 26.34 -17.48 9.79
C LEU A 898 25.91 -16.00 9.70
N HIS A 899 25.73 -15.48 8.48
CA HIS A 899 25.22 -14.13 8.19
C HIS A 899 23.73 -13.92 8.56
N ILE A 900 23.00 -15.00 8.87
CA ILE A 900 21.65 -14.97 9.43
C ILE A 900 21.74 -15.22 10.95
N LEU A 901 22.52 -16.23 11.38
CA LEU A 901 22.69 -16.55 12.81
C LEU A 901 23.31 -15.39 13.61
N CYS A 902 24.11 -14.51 13.00
CA CYS A 902 24.70 -13.35 13.68
C CYS A 902 23.67 -12.30 14.14
N VAL A 903 22.43 -12.32 13.62
CA VAL A 903 21.33 -11.48 14.12
C VAL A 903 20.48 -12.16 15.21
N SER A 904 20.82 -13.37 15.63
CA SER A 904 20.14 -14.09 16.73
C SER A 904 20.41 -13.46 18.10
N GLU A 905 19.65 -13.92 19.11
CA GLU A 905 19.88 -13.57 20.52
C GLU A 905 21.17 -14.21 21.07
N ASP A 906 21.66 -15.30 20.44
CA ASP A 906 22.97 -15.86 20.78
C ASP A 906 24.10 -15.02 20.17
N LEU A 907 24.63 -14.15 21.03
CA LEU A 907 25.80 -13.31 20.76
C LEU A 907 27.05 -14.12 20.34
N SER A 908 27.13 -15.44 20.59
CA SER A 908 28.24 -16.26 20.11
C SER A 908 28.39 -16.22 18.58
N PHE A 909 27.27 -16.27 17.84
CA PHE A 909 27.27 -16.19 16.37
C PHE A 909 27.64 -14.81 15.83
N MET A 910 27.36 -13.77 16.61
CA MET A 910 27.75 -12.39 16.30
C MET A 910 29.27 -12.23 16.33
N PHE A 911 29.95 -12.77 17.36
CA PHE A 911 31.42 -12.76 17.43
C PHE A 911 32.06 -13.73 16.44
N LYS A 912 31.48 -14.92 16.21
CA LYS A 912 31.93 -15.84 15.14
C LYS A 912 31.90 -15.16 13.76
N TYR A 913 30.87 -14.36 13.47
CA TYR A 913 30.77 -13.59 12.24
C TYR A 913 31.85 -12.50 12.16
N GLN A 914 32.06 -11.75 13.24
CA GLN A 914 33.14 -10.76 13.32
C GLN A 914 34.53 -11.39 13.14
N ASP A 915 34.78 -12.57 13.72
CA ASP A 915 36.03 -13.31 13.58
C ASP A 915 36.28 -13.74 12.12
N VAL A 916 35.23 -14.15 11.39
CA VAL A 916 35.33 -14.49 9.97
C VAL A 916 35.59 -13.26 9.10
N ILE A 917 34.87 -12.15 9.30
CA ILE A 917 35.03 -10.92 8.51
C ILE A 917 36.40 -10.26 8.76
N SER A 918 36.87 -10.26 10.00
CA SER A 918 38.19 -9.74 10.38
C SER A 918 39.36 -10.71 10.11
N LYS A 919 39.07 -11.91 9.60
CA LYS A 919 40.00 -13.05 9.43
C LYS A 919 40.66 -13.58 10.70
N GLN A 920 40.25 -13.12 11.89
CA GLN A 920 40.70 -13.69 13.17
C GLN A 920 40.33 -15.18 13.30
N ALA A 921 39.20 -15.61 12.73
CA ALA A 921 38.83 -17.03 12.73
C ALA A 921 39.84 -17.90 11.96
N GLU A 922 40.48 -17.38 10.90
CA GLU A 922 41.50 -18.13 10.16
C GLU A 922 42.75 -18.38 11.03
N SER A 923 43.16 -17.42 11.86
CA SER A 923 44.31 -17.58 12.77
C SER A 923 43.98 -18.41 14.01
N LEU A 924 42.74 -18.34 14.51
CA LEU A 924 42.27 -19.11 15.66
C LEU A 924 42.06 -20.60 15.34
N LEU A 925 41.66 -20.94 14.11
CA LEU A 925 41.26 -22.29 13.72
C LEU A 925 42.27 -23.03 12.85
N SER A 926 43.26 -22.34 12.26
CA SER A 926 44.21 -23.01 11.38
C SER A 926 45.25 -23.83 12.14
N ASN A 927 45.50 -25.05 11.64
CA ASN A 927 46.57 -25.95 12.07
C ASN A 927 48.00 -25.47 11.72
N LYS A 928 48.20 -24.17 11.45
CA LYS A 928 49.42 -23.52 10.93
C LYS A 928 49.86 -23.96 9.52
N GLN A 929 49.18 -24.93 8.89
CA GLN A 929 49.45 -25.38 7.51
C GLN A 929 48.47 -24.77 6.49
N GLY A 930 47.63 -23.81 6.91
CA GLY A 930 46.60 -23.22 6.05
C GLY A 930 45.31 -24.04 5.95
N TYR A 931 45.14 -25.05 6.81
CA TYR A 931 43.92 -25.87 6.89
C TYR A 931 43.28 -25.74 8.27
N ILE A 932 41.98 -26.01 8.35
CA ILE A 932 41.17 -26.00 9.57
C ILE A 932 40.66 -27.42 9.78
N ASP A 933 40.95 -28.03 10.92
CA ASP A 933 40.44 -29.36 11.24
C ASP A 933 38.93 -29.36 11.54
N LYS A 934 38.26 -30.48 11.26
CA LYS A 934 36.81 -30.63 11.38
C LYS A 934 36.33 -30.53 12.82
N GLU A 935 36.96 -31.23 13.77
CA GLU A 935 36.54 -31.17 15.17
C GLU A 935 36.91 -29.81 15.77
N THR A 936 38.05 -29.24 15.38
CA THR A 936 38.44 -27.87 15.74
C THR A 936 37.38 -26.84 15.29
N PHE A 937 36.88 -26.95 14.05
CA PHE A 937 35.78 -26.12 13.57
C PHE A 937 34.47 -26.36 14.35
N LEU A 938 34.09 -27.62 14.59
CA LEU A 938 32.86 -27.95 15.31
C LEU A 938 32.91 -27.50 16.77
N GLU A 939 34.05 -27.59 17.44
CA GLU A 939 34.24 -27.04 18.78
C GLU A 939 34.09 -25.53 18.82
N TRP A 940 34.66 -24.79 17.86
CA TRP A 940 34.46 -23.35 17.77
C TRP A 940 33.02 -22.97 17.42
N TRP A 941 32.39 -23.64 16.44
CA TRP A 941 31.03 -23.33 15.99
C TRP A 941 29.99 -23.52 17.10
N PHE A 942 30.14 -24.55 17.94
CA PHE A 942 29.27 -24.81 19.09
C PHE A 942 29.83 -24.28 20.42
N ALA A 943 30.93 -23.52 20.42
CA ALA A 943 31.42 -22.86 21.62
C ALA A 943 30.41 -21.79 22.10
N PRO A 944 30.16 -21.69 23.42
CA PRO A 944 29.42 -20.58 24.01
C PRO A 944 30.27 -19.30 23.98
N LEU A 945 29.63 -18.15 24.19
CA LEU A 945 30.30 -16.84 24.15
C LEU A 945 31.51 -16.78 25.10
N GLU A 946 31.39 -17.34 26.30
CA GLU A 946 32.44 -17.42 27.34
C GLU A 946 33.71 -18.13 26.86
N ARG A 947 33.60 -19.06 25.90
CA ARG A 947 34.76 -19.80 25.35
C ARG A 947 35.38 -19.08 24.16
N ILE A 948 34.61 -18.26 23.43
CA ILE A 948 35.06 -17.48 22.25
C ILE A 948 35.63 -16.12 22.66
N ARG A 949 35.10 -15.55 23.75
CA ARG A 949 35.46 -14.28 24.36
C ARG A 949 35.50 -14.42 25.89
N PRO A 950 36.56 -15.04 26.46
CA PRO A 950 36.71 -15.21 27.91
C PRO A 950 36.64 -13.90 28.70
N GLU A 951 37.08 -12.79 28.10
CA GLU A 951 36.99 -11.43 28.66
C GLU A 951 35.55 -10.94 28.87
N MET A 952 34.57 -11.56 28.21
CA MET A 952 33.15 -11.25 28.39
C MET A 952 32.47 -12.13 29.44
N ALA A 953 33.15 -13.10 30.06
CA ALA A 953 32.51 -14.08 30.92
C ALA A 953 31.84 -13.48 32.16
N LEU A 954 30.70 -14.07 32.56
CA LEU A 954 30.00 -13.73 33.80
C LEU A 954 30.69 -14.43 35.00
N THR A 955 31.85 -13.91 35.40
CA THR A 955 32.40 -14.10 36.75
C THR A 955 31.57 -13.42 37.83
#